data_AF-S7PB05-F1
#
_entry.id   AF-S7PB05-F1
#
_cell.length_a   1.000
_cell.length_b   1.000
_cell.length_c   1.000
_cell.angle_alpha   90.00
_cell.angle_beta   90.00
_cell.angle_gamma   90.00
#
_symmetry.space_group_name_H-M   'P 1'
#
loop_
_entity.id
_entity.type
_entity.pdbx_description
1 polymer ?
#
loop_
_entity_poly.entity_id
_entity_poly.type
_entity_poly.pdbx_seq_one_letter_code
_entity_poly.pdbx_strand_id
1 'polypeptide(L)'
;MGFIQLNEDFIFIEPLNDTVAITGHPHRVYRQKRSVQEKVTEKPTPHSHYCGIISDKGRPRSKKITESGRGKRYSYKLPQEYNIETVVVADPAMVSYHGADAARRFILTILNMVFNLFQHKSLGVQVNLRVIKLILLHETPADLYIGHHGEKMLESFCKWQHEEFGKKNDIHLEMSTSWGEDMTSVDAAILITRKDFCVHKDEPCDTVGIAYLSGMCSEKRKCIIAEDNGLNLAFTIAHEMGHKSKASNCLLQTNPQSVNSVMVPSKLPGMTYTADEQCQILFGPLASFCQEMQHVICTGLWCKVEGEKECRTKLDPPMDGTDCDTGKKVGCDGFLGSLAREDHCGVCNGNGKSCKIIKGDFNHTRGAGYVEVLVIPTGARRIKVVEEKPAHSYLALRDTGKQSINSDWKIEHSGAFTLAGTTVHYIRRGLWEKISAKGPTTSPLHLLVLLFQDQNYGLHYEYTIPSDPPPENQSSKAPGPLFMWTHTGWEDCDATCGGGERKTTVSCTKIMNKNISIVDSKKCKYLTKPEPQIRKCNEQPCQTRWMMTEWTPCSRTCGKGMQSRQVACTQQLSNGTLIRARERDCAGPKPASAQRCEGQDCMTVWEAGVWSECSVKCGKGVRQRTVRCTNPRKKCVLSTRPREAEDCEDYSKCYLWRMGDWSKCSITCGKGMQSRVIQCMHKVTGRHGNECFSSEKPAAYRPCHLQPCNEKINVNTITSPRLAALTFKCLGDQWPVYCRVIREKNLCQDMRWYQRCCETCRDFYAQKLQQKS
;
A
#
# COMPACT_ATOMS: atom_id res chain seq x y z
N MET A 1 -44.40 13.15 14.66
CA MET A 1 -43.30 13.89 13.99
C MET A 1 -41.97 13.41 14.53
N GLY A 2 -41.00 13.14 13.67
CA GLY A 2 -39.62 12.83 14.04
C GLY A 2 -38.68 13.98 13.66
N PHE A 3 -37.53 14.08 14.35
CA PHE A 3 -36.47 15.03 14.00
C PHE A 3 -35.16 14.28 13.80
N ILE A 4 -34.38 14.71 12.80
CA ILE A 4 -33.04 14.19 12.52
C ILE A 4 -32.09 15.40 12.50
N GLN A 5 -31.05 15.34 13.32
CA GLN A 5 -29.98 16.33 13.32
C GLN A 5 -28.77 15.78 12.56
N LEU A 6 -28.41 16.44 11.46
CA LEU A 6 -27.20 16.15 10.69
C LEU A 6 -26.25 17.34 10.79
N ASN A 7 -25.27 17.25 11.67
CA ASN A 7 -24.35 18.34 12.01
C ASN A 7 -25.11 19.60 12.51
N GLU A 8 -25.06 20.70 11.74
CA GLU A 8 -25.75 21.97 12.04
C GLU A 8 -27.10 22.13 11.32
N ASP A 9 -27.51 21.16 10.48
CA ASP A 9 -28.81 21.16 9.81
C ASP A 9 -29.85 20.37 10.62
N PHE A 10 -31.03 20.97 10.80
CA PHE A 10 -32.21 20.31 11.38
C PHE A 10 -33.17 19.88 10.27
N ILE A 11 -33.53 18.60 10.30
CA ILE A 11 -34.51 18.00 9.39
C ILE A 11 -35.71 17.51 10.20
N PHE A 12 -36.90 18.00 9.87
CA PHE A 12 -38.16 17.63 10.50
C PHE A 12 -38.97 16.74 9.56
N ILE A 13 -39.59 15.70 10.11
CA ILE A 13 -40.31 14.66 9.36
C ILE A 13 -41.71 14.46 9.98
N GLU A 14 -42.75 14.59 9.16
CA GLU A 14 -44.14 14.34 9.55
C GLU A 14 -44.80 13.34 8.58
N PRO A 15 -45.67 12.41 9.06
CA PRO A 15 -46.47 11.56 8.19
C PRO A 15 -47.53 12.41 7.47
N LEU A 16 -47.86 12.05 6.22
CA LEU A 16 -48.71 12.90 5.37
C LEU A 16 -50.23 12.57 5.47
N ASN A 17 -50.62 11.42 6.04
CA ASN A 17 -52.00 11.06 6.36
C ASN A 17 -52.08 9.87 7.34
N ASP A 18 -53.05 9.90 8.27
CA ASP A 18 -53.33 8.83 9.23
C ASP A 18 -54.33 7.80 8.66
N THR A 19 -53.85 6.86 7.84
CA THR A 19 -54.56 5.60 7.56
C THR A 19 -53.61 4.41 7.53
N VAL A 20 -54.09 3.24 7.96
CA VAL A 20 -53.25 2.04 8.16
C VAL A 20 -53.18 1.23 6.87
N ALA A 21 -52.01 1.22 6.22
CA ALA A 21 -51.67 0.35 5.11
C ALA A 21 -50.25 -0.19 5.27
N ILE A 22 -50.02 -1.44 4.84
CA ILE A 22 -48.83 -2.24 5.19
C ILE A 22 -47.59 -1.88 4.34
N THR A 23 -47.74 -1.01 3.33
CA THR A 23 -46.66 -0.60 2.42
C THR A 23 -46.33 0.89 2.56
N GLY A 24 -45.50 1.23 3.55
CA GLY A 24 -44.68 2.46 3.63
C GLY A 24 -45.39 3.82 3.48
N HIS A 25 -45.63 4.52 4.59
CA HIS A 25 -46.26 5.84 4.57
C HIS A 25 -45.40 6.94 3.91
N PRO A 26 -45.99 7.80 3.06
CA PRO A 26 -45.33 9.00 2.58
C PRO A 26 -45.16 10.01 3.74
N HIS A 27 -43.97 10.61 3.83
CA HIS A 27 -43.62 11.58 4.85
C HIS A 27 -43.20 12.92 4.23
N ARG A 28 -43.64 14.04 4.82
CA ARG A 28 -43.18 15.38 4.45
C ARG A 28 -41.90 15.71 5.22
N VAL A 29 -40.88 16.19 4.51
CA VAL A 29 -39.55 16.46 5.06
C VAL A 29 -39.19 17.92 4.85
N TYR A 30 -38.82 18.62 5.92
CA TYR A 30 -38.43 20.02 5.90
C TYR A 30 -37.01 20.21 6.41
N ARG A 31 -36.26 21.13 5.80
CA ARG A 31 -34.91 21.51 6.23
C ARG A 31 -34.86 22.99 6.57
N GLN A 32 -34.64 23.32 7.83
CA GLN A 32 -34.59 24.71 8.28
C GLN A 32 -33.16 25.26 8.16
N LYS A 33 -32.86 25.95 7.04
CA LYS A 33 -31.63 26.74 6.91
C LYS A 33 -31.78 28.09 7.62
N ARG A 34 -30.74 28.53 8.35
CA ARG A 34 -30.68 29.89 8.90
C ARG A 34 -30.65 30.92 7.76
N SER A 35 -31.55 31.91 7.83
CA SER A 35 -31.64 33.02 6.89
C SER A 35 -30.38 33.91 6.95
N VAL A 36 -29.86 34.27 5.78
CA VAL A 36 -28.83 35.32 5.64
C VAL A 36 -29.56 36.65 5.58
N GLN A 37 -29.23 37.57 6.49
CA GLN A 37 -29.87 38.88 6.55
C GLN A 37 -29.28 39.81 5.48
N GLU A 38 -30.13 40.36 4.62
CA GLU A 38 -29.75 41.31 3.57
C GLU A 38 -29.18 42.60 4.17
N LYS A 39 -28.18 43.19 3.49
CA LYS A 39 -27.84 44.61 3.64
C LYS A 39 -27.60 45.28 2.30
N VAL A 40 -28.22 46.44 2.16
CA VAL A 40 -28.34 47.25 0.95
C VAL A 40 -27.02 47.92 0.59
N THR A 41 -26.84 48.17 -0.71
CA THR A 41 -25.70 48.86 -1.33
C THR A 41 -25.58 50.34 -0.97
N GLU A 42 -24.36 50.82 -0.73
CA GLU A 42 -23.92 52.17 -1.11
C GLU A 42 -22.38 52.25 -1.24
N LYS A 43 -21.90 53.18 -2.07
CA LYS A 43 -20.48 53.56 -2.34
C LYS A 43 -20.30 55.04 -1.89
N PRO A 44 -19.10 55.59 -1.58
CA PRO A 44 -17.84 55.44 -2.34
C PRO A 44 -16.51 55.51 -1.51
N THR A 45 -15.41 55.86 -2.20
CA THR A 45 -13.95 55.88 -1.87
C THR A 45 -13.44 57.22 -1.27
N PRO A 46 -12.11 57.50 -1.09
CA PRO A 46 -11.03 56.86 -0.29
C PRO A 46 -10.24 57.91 0.60
N HIS A 47 -8.98 57.60 1.01
CA HIS A 47 -7.99 58.42 1.81
C HIS A 47 -8.09 58.34 3.36
N SER A 48 -7.05 58.56 4.20
CA SER A 48 -5.57 58.37 4.13
C SER A 48 -4.91 58.50 5.54
N HIS A 49 -3.66 58.04 5.71
CA HIS A 49 -2.62 58.42 6.72
C HIS A 49 -2.64 57.98 8.22
N TYR A 50 -1.53 57.31 8.63
CA TYR A 50 -0.69 57.46 9.87
C TYR A 50 -1.31 57.39 11.30
N CYS A 51 -0.64 57.08 12.42
CA CYS A 51 0.65 56.46 12.84
C CYS A 51 0.56 56.10 14.36
N GLY A 52 1.42 55.25 14.95
CA GLY A 52 1.52 55.15 16.44
C GLY A 52 2.22 53.91 17.05
N ILE A 53 3.20 54.15 17.93
CA ILE A 53 4.20 53.21 18.54
C ILE A 53 4.66 53.87 19.88
N ILE A 54 4.97 53.24 21.03
CA ILE A 54 4.95 51.85 21.59
C ILE A 54 4.98 51.98 23.15
N SER A 55 4.71 50.90 23.94
CA SER A 55 5.25 50.59 25.30
C SER A 55 4.18 50.25 26.37
N ASP A 56 4.32 49.32 27.33
CA ASP A 56 5.08 48.05 27.47
C ASP A 56 4.55 47.28 28.73
N LYS A 57 4.83 45.98 28.84
CA LYS A 57 4.75 45.06 30.01
C LYS A 57 3.39 44.50 30.48
N GLY A 58 3.37 43.16 30.63
CA GLY A 58 2.47 42.45 31.57
C GLY A 58 1.60 41.34 30.97
N ARG A 59 2.14 40.12 30.74
CA ARG A 59 1.33 38.92 30.44
C ARG A 59 0.60 38.44 31.71
N PRO A 60 -0.66 37.97 31.60
CA PRO A 60 -0.87 36.53 31.38
C PRO A 60 -2.04 36.12 30.45
N ARG A 61 -1.85 34.95 29.83
CA ARG A 61 -2.84 33.99 29.27
C ARG A 61 -4.24 34.51 28.84
N SER A 62 -4.50 34.50 27.52
CA SER A 62 -5.85 34.31 26.99
C SER A 62 -5.89 33.47 25.70
N LYS A 63 -7.09 32.95 25.45
CA LYS A 63 -7.57 32.05 24.40
C LYS A 63 -7.18 32.50 22.98
N LYS A 64 -6.85 31.55 22.09
CA LYS A 64 -6.82 31.79 20.64
C LYS A 64 -8.23 31.71 20.07
N ILE A 65 -8.64 32.74 19.34
CA ILE A 65 -9.86 32.80 18.52
C ILE A 65 -9.45 32.94 17.04
N THR A 66 -10.05 32.09 16.20
CA THR A 66 -10.15 32.12 14.72
C THR A 66 -8.97 32.65 13.87
N GLU A 67 -8.37 31.75 13.09
CA GLU A 67 -7.94 32.09 11.72
C GLU A 67 -9.01 31.63 10.74
N SER A 68 -9.56 32.56 9.96
CA SER A 68 -10.33 32.27 8.76
C SER A 68 -9.39 32.04 7.57
N GLY A 69 -9.85 31.34 6.53
CA GLY A 69 -9.33 31.57 5.18
C GLY A 69 -8.08 30.80 4.73
N ARG A 70 -7.81 29.59 5.24
CA ARG A 70 -7.04 28.61 4.45
C ARG A 70 -8.00 27.64 3.78
N GLY A 71 -8.29 27.91 2.50
CA GLY A 71 -9.01 26.97 1.64
C GLY A 71 -8.33 25.61 1.69
N LYS A 72 -9.06 24.58 2.16
CA LYS A 72 -8.58 23.21 2.12
C LYS A 72 -8.33 22.87 0.66
N ARG A 73 -7.05 22.77 0.26
CA ARG A 73 -6.68 22.04 -0.95
C ARG A 73 -7.27 20.65 -0.76
N TYR A 74 -8.25 20.29 -1.57
CA TYR A 74 -8.61 18.89 -1.75
C TYR A 74 -7.36 18.22 -2.32
N SER A 75 -6.61 17.58 -1.43
CA SER A 75 -5.73 16.51 -1.82
C SER A 75 -6.62 15.48 -2.47
N TYR A 76 -6.55 15.40 -3.81
CA TYR A 76 -6.98 14.22 -4.53
C TYR A 76 -6.09 13.08 -4.06
N LYS A 77 -6.47 12.45 -2.94
CA LYS A 77 -6.05 11.08 -2.68
C LYS A 77 -6.58 10.27 -3.85
N LEU A 78 -5.67 9.61 -4.58
CA LEU A 78 -6.10 8.56 -5.49
C LEU A 78 -6.94 7.53 -4.70
N PRO A 79 -7.90 6.85 -5.35
CA PRO A 79 -8.56 5.70 -4.75
C PRO A 79 -7.48 4.77 -4.19
N GLN A 80 -7.52 4.53 -2.88
CA GLN A 80 -6.54 3.68 -2.23
C GLN A 80 -6.99 2.24 -2.46
N GLU A 81 -6.31 1.57 -3.39
CA GLU A 81 -6.56 0.16 -3.70
C GLU A 81 -6.06 -0.72 -2.54
N TYR A 82 -6.94 -1.57 -2.04
CA TYR A 82 -6.63 -2.58 -1.03
C TYR A 82 -6.77 -3.96 -1.65
N ASN A 83 -5.84 -4.87 -1.35
CA ASN A 83 -5.99 -6.28 -1.71
C ASN A 83 -6.21 -7.07 -0.41
N ILE A 84 -7.10 -8.06 -0.43
CA ILE A 84 -7.36 -8.93 0.73
C ILE A 84 -7.07 -10.37 0.34
N GLU A 85 -5.95 -10.89 0.82
CA GLU A 85 -5.51 -12.27 0.61
C GLU A 85 -6.32 -13.23 1.51
N THR A 86 -7.24 -13.99 0.91
CA THR A 86 -8.27 -14.74 1.63
C THR A 86 -8.15 -16.26 1.41
N VAL A 87 -8.26 -17.03 2.49
CA VAL A 87 -8.49 -18.49 2.44
C VAL A 87 -9.93 -18.80 2.76
N VAL A 88 -10.50 -19.79 2.09
CA VAL A 88 -11.89 -20.22 2.29
C VAL A 88 -11.93 -21.71 2.60
N VAL A 89 -12.65 -22.06 3.65
CA VAL A 89 -12.78 -23.42 4.17
C VAL A 89 -14.26 -23.77 4.19
N ALA A 90 -14.63 -24.85 3.52
CA ALA A 90 -15.95 -25.46 3.63
C ALA A 90 -15.87 -26.62 4.64
N ASP A 91 -16.83 -26.69 5.56
CA ASP A 91 -16.91 -27.79 6.51
C ASP A 91 -17.51 -29.08 5.91
N PRO A 92 -17.48 -30.22 6.64
CA PRO A 92 -18.09 -31.46 6.14
C PRO A 92 -19.60 -31.38 5.92
N ALA A 93 -20.32 -30.48 6.61
CA ALA A 93 -21.75 -30.27 6.39
C ALA A 93 -22.02 -29.59 5.03
N MET A 94 -21.20 -28.61 4.63
CA MET A 94 -21.22 -28.03 3.29
C MET A 94 -20.93 -29.08 2.21
N VAL A 95 -19.88 -29.87 2.40
CA VAL A 95 -19.43 -30.86 1.42
C VAL A 95 -20.43 -32.01 1.28
N SER A 96 -21.07 -32.45 2.36
CA SER A 96 -22.09 -33.50 2.31
C SER A 96 -23.45 -33.02 1.77
N TYR A 97 -23.83 -31.75 2.01
CA TYR A 97 -25.10 -31.22 1.50
C TYR A 97 -25.07 -30.94 -0.01
N HIS A 98 -24.02 -30.27 -0.51
CA HIS A 98 -23.90 -29.91 -1.93
C HIS A 98 -23.17 -30.97 -2.76
N GLY A 99 -22.26 -31.76 -2.17
CA GLY A 99 -21.26 -32.55 -2.89
C GLY A 99 -20.02 -31.71 -3.25
N ALA A 100 -18.83 -32.32 -3.26
CA ALA A 100 -17.55 -31.59 -3.31
C ALA A 100 -17.39 -30.64 -4.53
N ASP A 101 -17.74 -31.09 -5.75
CA ASP A 101 -17.60 -30.28 -6.96
C ASP A 101 -18.64 -29.14 -7.03
N ALA A 102 -19.87 -29.39 -6.56
CA ALA A 102 -20.91 -28.37 -6.52
C ALA A 102 -20.63 -27.35 -5.40
N ALA A 103 -20.19 -27.80 -4.22
CA ALA A 103 -19.72 -26.92 -3.13
C ALA A 103 -18.61 -25.98 -3.60
N ARG A 104 -17.61 -26.50 -4.34
CA ARG A 104 -16.55 -25.67 -4.95
C ARG A 104 -17.12 -24.60 -5.89
N ARG A 105 -18.02 -24.97 -6.81
CA ARG A 105 -18.65 -24.03 -7.75
C ARG A 105 -19.49 -22.98 -7.03
N PHE A 106 -20.33 -23.41 -6.09
CA PHE A 106 -21.16 -22.55 -5.27
C PHE A 106 -20.33 -21.51 -4.51
N ILE A 107 -19.30 -21.94 -3.77
CA ILE A 107 -18.44 -21.05 -3.00
C ILE A 107 -17.71 -20.03 -3.88
N LEU A 108 -17.20 -20.43 -5.05
CA LEU A 108 -16.57 -19.50 -5.99
C LEU A 108 -17.57 -18.45 -6.54
N THR A 109 -18.84 -18.83 -6.65
CA THR A 109 -19.92 -17.95 -7.13
C THR A 109 -20.33 -16.92 -6.07
N ILE A 110 -20.43 -17.36 -4.81
CA ILE A 110 -20.60 -16.50 -3.64
C ILE A 110 -19.45 -15.50 -3.53
N LEU A 111 -18.20 -15.94 -3.68
CA LEU A 111 -17.02 -15.07 -3.63
C LEU A 111 -16.97 -14.09 -4.81
N ASN A 112 -17.54 -14.43 -5.96
CA ASN A 112 -17.75 -13.49 -7.07
C ASN A 112 -18.78 -12.40 -6.73
N MET A 113 -19.90 -12.76 -6.09
CA MET A 113 -20.85 -11.76 -5.59
C MET A 113 -20.17 -10.80 -4.58
N VAL A 114 -19.42 -11.34 -3.61
CA VAL A 114 -18.64 -10.54 -2.65
C VAL A 114 -17.64 -9.61 -3.34
N PHE A 115 -16.90 -10.11 -4.34
CA PHE A 115 -15.98 -9.31 -5.15
C PHE A 115 -16.69 -8.13 -5.84
N ASN A 116 -17.82 -8.39 -6.51
CA ASN A 116 -18.58 -7.35 -7.23
C ASN A 116 -19.16 -6.29 -6.27
N LEU A 117 -19.64 -6.69 -5.08
CA LEU A 117 -20.06 -5.76 -4.02
C LEU A 117 -18.91 -4.83 -3.60
N PHE A 118 -17.69 -5.35 -3.49
CA PHE A 118 -16.49 -4.57 -3.12
C PHE A 118 -15.92 -3.68 -4.22
N GLN A 119 -16.35 -3.84 -5.48
CA GLN A 119 -16.04 -2.90 -6.56
C GLN A 119 -17.05 -1.75 -6.65
N HIS A 120 -18.13 -1.75 -5.85
CA HIS A 120 -19.18 -0.73 -5.95
C HIS A 120 -18.75 0.65 -5.40
N LYS A 121 -19.02 1.71 -6.17
CA LYS A 121 -18.52 3.08 -5.91
C LYS A 121 -19.02 3.71 -4.60
N SER A 122 -20.07 3.18 -3.98
CA SER A 122 -20.58 3.67 -2.67
C SER A 122 -19.58 3.48 -1.53
N LEU A 123 -18.64 2.55 -1.64
CA LEU A 123 -17.64 2.27 -0.60
C LEU A 123 -16.55 3.35 -0.51
N GLY A 124 -16.34 4.15 -1.56
CA GLY A 124 -15.32 5.22 -1.61
C GLY A 124 -13.86 4.73 -1.63
N VAL A 125 -13.64 3.41 -1.58
CA VAL A 125 -12.36 2.71 -1.70
C VAL A 125 -12.53 1.53 -2.65
N GLN A 126 -11.45 1.06 -3.28
CA GLN A 126 -11.48 -0.10 -4.16
C GLN A 126 -10.84 -1.29 -3.43
N VAL A 127 -11.60 -2.36 -3.22
CA VAL A 127 -11.17 -3.53 -2.45
C VAL A 127 -11.18 -4.77 -3.34
N ASN A 128 -9.99 -5.31 -3.59
CA ASN A 128 -9.76 -6.45 -4.45
C ASN A 128 -9.63 -7.72 -3.61
N LEU A 129 -10.70 -8.54 -3.59
CA LEU A 129 -10.70 -9.85 -2.95
C LEU A 129 -9.85 -10.84 -3.78
N ARG A 130 -8.85 -11.47 -3.15
CA ARG A 130 -8.02 -12.52 -3.78
C ARG A 130 -8.14 -13.83 -3.00
N VAL A 131 -8.65 -14.87 -3.64
CA VAL A 131 -8.74 -16.21 -3.03
C VAL A 131 -7.43 -16.96 -3.26
N ILE A 132 -6.67 -17.21 -2.18
CA ILE A 132 -5.40 -17.94 -2.22
C ILE A 132 -5.62 -19.46 -2.20
N LYS A 133 -6.50 -19.95 -1.34
CA LYS A 133 -6.76 -21.39 -1.18
C LYS A 133 -8.22 -21.64 -0.84
N LEU A 134 -8.82 -22.63 -1.48
CA LEU A 134 -10.15 -23.16 -1.18
C LEU A 134 -10.00 -24.59 -0.69
N ILE A 135 -10.41 -24.85 0.55
CA ILE A 135 -10.27 -26.12 1.25
C ILE A 135 -11.66 -26.71 1.48
N LEU A 136 -11.85 -27.98 1.11
CA LEU A 136 -13.08 -28.73 1.36
C LEU A 136 -12.78 -29.82 2.40
N LEU A 137 -13.25 -29.63 3.63
CA LEU A 137 -13.07 -30.59 4.71
C LEU A 137 -14.05 -31.76 4.51
N HIS A 138 -13.53 -32.97 4.43
CA HIS A 138 -14.35 -34.19 4.38
C HIS A 138 -14.69 -34.71 5.79
N GLU A 139 -13.81 -34.43 6.76
CA GLU A 139 -13.99 -34.70 8.19
C GLU A 139 -13.53 -33.47 9.00
N THR A 140 -14.02 -33.30 10.23
CA THR A 140 -13.61 -32.20 11.11
C THR A 140 -12.26 -32.51 11.77
N PRO A 141 -11.21 -31.69 11.57
CA PRO A 141 -9.92 -31.86 12.26
C PRO A 141 -10.06 -31.82 13.78
N ALA A 142 -9.22 -32.57 14.50
CA ALA A 142 -9.31 -32.70 15.96
C ALA A 142 -9.22 -31.37 16.73
N ASP A 143 -8.48 -30.39 16.19
CA ASP A 143 -8.32 -29.05 16.77
C ASP A 143 -9.41 -28.03 16.38
N LEU A 144 -10.37 -28.43 15.53
CA LEU A 144 -11.44 -27.57 15.01
C LEU A 144 -12.82 -27.98 15.53
N TYR A 145 -13.38 -27.17 16.44
CA TYR A 145 -14.73 -27.33 16.95
C TYR A 145 -15.75 -26.68 16.01
N ILE A 146 -16.66 -27.49 15.46
CA ILE A 146 -17.85 -27.04 14.71
C ILE A 146 -19.09 -27.54 15.46
N GLY A 147 -19.98 -26.63 15.85
CA GLY A 147 -21.17 -26.93 16.63
C GLY A 147 -22.05 -25.69 16.80
N HIS A 148 -23.04 -25.75 17.69
CA HIS A 148 -24.06 -24.70 17.80
C HIS A 148 -23.58 -23.41 18.50
N HIS A 149 -22.41 -23.38 19.13
CA HIS A 149 -21.93 -22.20 19.84
C HIS A 149 -21.02 -21.34 18.95
N GLY A 150 -21.57 -20.35 18.27
CA GLY A 150 -20.85 -19.48 17.32
C GLY A 150 -19.57 -18.83 17.85
N GLU A 151 -19.57 -18.31 19.08
CA GLU A 151 -18.35 -17.71 19.69
C GLU A 151 -17.22 -18.73 19.89
N LYS A 152 -17.57 -19.93 20.37
CA LYS A 152 -16.61 -21.03 20.57
C LYS A 152 -16.09 -21.59 19.24
N MET A 153 -16.96 -21.64 18.22
CA MET A 153 -16.55 -21.97 16.85
C MET A 153 -15.56 -20.92 16.32
N LEU A 154 -15.81 -19.62 16.55
CA LEU A 154 -14.95 -18.52 16.12
C LEU A 154 -13.56 -18.58 16.75
N GLU A 155 -13.48 -18.79 18.07
CA GLU A 155 -12.20 -18.92 18.76
C GLU A 155 -11.41 -20.14 18.26
N SER A 156 -12.06 -21.30 18.11
CA SER A 156 -11.43 -22.52 17.61
C SER A 156 -10.95 -22.38 16.17
N PHE A 157 -11.76 -21.80 15.27
CA PHE A 157 -11.37 -21.59 13.88
C PHE A 157 -10.25 -20.55 13.74
N CYS A 158 -10.26 -19.46 14.53
CA CYS A 158 -9.14 -18.50 14.57
C CYS A 158 -7.83 -19.15 15.05
N LYS A 159 -7.90 -20.04 16.06
CA LYS A 159 -6.73 -20.79 16.54
C LYS A 159 -6.17 -21.70 15.44
N TRP A 160 -7.02 -22.56 14.87
CA TRP A 160 -6.64 -23.49 13.80
C TRP A 160 -6.03 -22.76 12.59
N GLN A 161 -6.68 -21.69 12.13
CA GLN A 161 -6.19 -20.84 11.05
C GLN A 161 -4.80 -20.25 11.33
N HIS A 162 -4.55 -19.79 12.56
CA HIS A 162 -3.25 -19.23 12.93
C HIS A 162 -2.15 -20.30 13.00
N GLU A 163 -2.49 -21.52 13.40
CA GLU A 163 -1.53 -22.64 13.49
C GLU A 163 -1.13 -23.18 12.10
N GLU A 164 -2.07 -23.18 11.15
CA GLU A 164 -1.89 -23.59 9.75
C GLU A 164 -1.25 -22.49 8.86
N PHE A 165 -1.69 -21.23 8.97
CA PHE A 165 -1.34 -20.14 8.03
C PHE A 165 -0.59 -18.96 8.69
N GLY A 166 -0.27 -19.03 9.99
CA GLY A 166 0.32 -17.92 10.76
C GLY A 166 1.81 -18.04 11.06
N LYS A 167 2.43 -19.21 10.86
CA LYS A 167 3.85 -19.44 11.19
C LYS A 167 4.76 -18.87 10.09
N LYS A 168 5.55 -17.85 10.45
CA LYS A 168 6.77 -17.51 9.70
C LYS A 168 7.89 -18.43 10.18
N ASN A 169 8.58 -19.10 9.26
CA ASN A 169 9.76 -19.90 9.58
C ASN A 169 10.95 -18.99 9.89
N ASP A 170 11.07 -18.56 11.14
CA ASP A 170 12.34 -18.06 11.67
C ASP A 170 13.27 -19.25 11.94
N ILE A 171 14.18 -19.48 10.97
CA ILE A 171 15.47 -20.18 11.13
C ILE A 171 15.40 -21.67 11.50
N HIS A 172 15.50 -22.56 10.49
CA HIS A 172 16.72 -23.38 10.40
C HIS A 172 16.95 -23.96 9.00
N LEU A 173 18.22 -23.98 8.61
CA LEU A 173 18.75 -24.82 7.54
C LEU A 173 18.86 -26.25 8.09
N GLU A 174 18.17 -27.22 7.48
CA GLU A 174 18.69 -28.57 7.24
C GLU A 174 17.86 -29.38 6.25
N MET A 175 18.45 -30.48 5.77
CA MET A 175 18.14 -31.10 4.49
C MET A 175 17.14 -32.25 4.63
N SER A 176 15.92 -32.10 4.09
CA SER A 176 14.97 -33.20 3.89
C SER A 176 14.14 -33.02 2.64
N THR A 177 13.87 -34.12 1.95
CA THR A 177 13.29 -34.21 0.61
C THR A 177 11.76 -34.11 0.58
N SER A 178 11.24 -33.71 -0.59
CA SER A 178 9.84 -33.80 -1.06
C SER A 178 8.96 -32.55 -0.90
N TRP A 179 8.78 -31.86 -2.04
CA TRP A 179 7.61 -31.06 -2.44
C TRP A 179 6.67 -30.56 -1.33
N GLY A 180 7.01 -29.43 -0.71
CA GLY A 180 6.09 -28.59 0.07
C GLY A 180 6.10 -27.17 -0.48
N GLU A 181 4.94 -26.63 -0.84
CA GLU A 181 4.80 -25.24 -1.28
C GLU A 181 4.99 -24.29 -0.07
N ASP A 182 5.82 -23.26 -0.20
CA ASP A 182 6.00 -22.21 0.82
C ASP A 182 4.66 -21.50 1.11
N MET A 183 4.05 -21.79 2.27
CA MET A 183 2.73 -21.24 2.60
C MET A 183 2.79 -19.79 3.09
N THR A 184 2.15 -18.92 2.32
CA THR A 184 2.08 -17.47 2.54
C THR A 184 1.10 -17.09 3.65
N SER A 185 1.45 -16.12 4.50
CA SER A 185 0.56 -15.57 5.52
C SER A 185 -0.64 -14.83 4.89
N VAL A 186 -1.86 -15.19 5.29
CA VAL A 186 -3.12 -14.67 4.71
C VAL A 186 -3.66 -13.46 5.49
N ASP A 187 -4.50 -12.62 4.88
CA ASP A 187 -5.17 -11.48 5.52
C ASP A 187 -6.50 -11.84 6.20
N ALA A 188 -7.24 -12.77 5.57
CA ALA A 188 -8.54 -13.23 6.06
C ALA A 188 -8.71 -14.74 5.85
N ALA A 189 -9.51 -15.37 6.71
CA ALA A 189 -9.98 -16.74 6.49
C ALA A 189 -11.47 -16.84 6.78
N ILE A 190 -12.20 -17.50 5.88
CA ILE A 190 -13.65 -17.69 5.97
C ILE A 190 -13.93 -19.18 6.17
N LEU A 191 -14.64 -19.53 7.24
CA LEU A 191 -15.28 -20.84 7.41
C LEU A 191 -16.74 -20.72 6.96
N ILE A 192 -17.14 -21.55 6.00
CA ILE A 192 -18.52 -21.68 5.54
C ILE A 192 -19.06 -23.00 6.07
N THR A 193 -20.21 -22.96 6.73
CA THR A 193 -20.84 -24.12 7.36
C THR A 193 -22.36 -24.18 7.10
N ARG A 194 -22.93 -25.38 7.01
CA ARG A 194 -24.39 -25.63 7.05
C ARG A 194 -24.92 -25.88 8.47
N LYS A 195 -24.08 -25.67 9.49
CA LYS A 195 -24.45 -25.83 10.88
C LYS A 195 -24.98 -24.51 11.43
N ASP A 196 -26.26 -24.48 11.79
CA ASP A 196 -26.85 -23.43 12.62
C ASP A 196 -26.00 -23.25 13.91
N PHE A 197 -25.46 -22.06 14.12
CA PHE A 197 -24.60 -21.69 15.25
C PHE A 197 -25.19 -20.62 16.17
N CYS A 198 -26.52 -20.62 16.31
CA CYS A 198 -27.26 -19.75 17.22
C CYS A 198 -27.02 -20.01 18.72
N VAL A 199 -27.01 -18.93 19.52
CA VAL A 199 -26.75 -18.95 20.97
C VAL A 199 -27.77 -19.79 21.75
N HIS A 200 -29.01 -19.84 21.28
CA HIS A 200 -30.09 -20.65 21.83
C HIS A 200 -30.49 -21.72 20.83
N LYS A 201 -30.50 -22.99 21.28
CA LYS A 201 -30.76 -24.16 20.43
C LYS A 201 -32.22 -24.29 19.97
N ASP A 202 -33.12 -23.61 20.68
CA ASP A 202 -34.57 -23.80 20.59
C ASP A 202 -35.32 -22.47 20.27
N GLU A 203 -34.60 -21.43 19.85
CA GLU A 203 -35.16 -20.11 19.50
C GLU A 203 -34.58 -19.65 18.14
N PRO A 204 -35.40 -19.16 17.20
CA PRO A 204 -34.90 -18.68 15.91
C PRO A 204 -33.99 -17.47 16.12
N CYS A 205 -32.79 -17.50 15.55
CA CYS A 205 -31.85 -16.40 15.70
C CYS A 205 -31.36 -15.87 14.34
N ASP A 206 -31.20 -14.54 14.27
CA ASP A 206 -30.89 -13.83 13.03
C ASP A 206 -29.38 -13.82 12.68
N THR A 207 -28.51 -14.44 13.50
CA THR A 207 -27.04 -14.34 13.34
C THR A 207 -26.49 -15.38 12.37
N VAL A 208 -26.60 -15.11 11.08
CA VAL A 208 -26.04 -15.93 9.98
C VAL A 208 -24.52 -15.79 9.79
N GLY A 209 -23.84 -14.91 10.54
CA GLY A 209 -22.40 -14.68 10.43
C GLY A 209 -21.81 -14.11 11.73
N ILE A 210 -20.51 -14.34 11.94
CA ILE A 210 -19.80 -13.79 13.10
C ILE A 210 -18.30 -13.60 12.83
N ALA A 211 -17.76 -12.44 13.22
CA ALA A 211 -16.32 -12.19 13.17
C ALA A 211 -15.84 -11.09 14.15
N TYR A 212 -14.60 -11.20 14.64
CA TYR A 212 -14.01 -10.15 15.50
C TYR A 212 -13.84 -8.80 14.77
N LEU A 213 -14.37 -7.72 15.35
CA LEU A 213 -14.19 -6.33 14.90
C LEU A 213 -12.72 -5.97 14.65
N SER A 214 -12.43 -5.33 13.51
CA SER A 214 -11.08 -4.83 13.14
C SER A 214 -9.96 -5.90 13.13
N GLY A 215 -10.31 -7.17 12.95
CA GLY A 215 -9.38 -8.31 13.07
C GLY A 215 -8.43 -8.58 11.90
N MET A 216 -8.61 -7.96 10.72
CA MET A 216 -7.89 -8.34 9.49
C MET A 216 -6.37 -8.17 9.58
N CYS A 217 -5.89 -7.08 10.19
CA CYS A 217 -4.46 -6.86 10.44
C CYS A 217 -3.95 -7.46 11.76
N SER A 218 -4.73 -8.32 12.44
CA SER A 218 -4.32 -8.97 13.69
C SER A 218 -3.78 -10.36 13.40
N GLU A 219 -2.67 -10.77 14.01
CA GLU A 219 -2.06 -12.09 13.76
C GLU A 219 -2.98 -13.28 14.09
N LYS A 220 -3.90 -13.12 15.06
CA LYS A 220 -4.74 -14.20 15.61
C LYS A 220 -6.25 -13.99 15.46
N ARG A 221 -6.70 -12.93 14.76
CA ARG A 221 -8.14 -12.56 14.65
C ARG A 221 -8.64 -12.42 13.21
N LYS A 222 -7.97 -13.10 12.27
CA LYS A 222 -8.26 -13.05 10.82
C LYS A 222 -9.45 -13.92 10.38
N CYS A 223 -10.02 -14.70 11.30
CA CYS A 223 -11.16 -15.57 11.00
C CYS A 223 -12.50 -14.82 10.88
N ILE A 224 -13.37 -15.39 10.04
CA ILE A 224 -14.77 -15.07 9.78
C ILE A 224 -15.50 -16.42 9.71
N ILE A 225 -16.71 -16.49 10.27
CA ILE A 225 -17.62 -17.63 10.09
C ILE A 225 -18.90 -17.11 9.43
N ALA A 226 -19.42 -17.87 8.46
CA ALA A 226 -20.69 -17.59 7.81
C ALA A 226 -21.50 -18.88 7.60
N GLU A 227 -22.79 -18.81 7.89
CA GLU A 227 -23.76 -19.89 7.67
C GLU A 227 -24.25 -19.86 6.22
N ASP A 228 -24.20 -21.01 5.55
CA ASP A 228 -24.76 -21.15 4.21
C ASP A 228 -26.29 -21.21 4.24
N ASN A 229 -26.90 -20.05 3.99
CA ASN A 229 -28.33 -19.87 3.75
C ASN A 229 -28.69 -19.87 2.24
N GLY A 230 -27.74 -20.15 1.34
CA GLY A 230 -27.87 -20.02 -0.11
C GLY A 230 -27.17 -18.77 -0.64
N LEU A 231 -27.80 -18.07 -1.60
CA LEU A 231 -27.16 -16.94 -2.31
C LEU A 231 -26.85 -15.75 -1.39
N ASN A 232 -27.64 -15.57 -0.32
CA ASN A 232 -27.45 -14.50 0.66
C ASN A 232 -26.16 -14.63 1.52
N LEU A 233 -25.49 -15.79 1.46
CA LEU A 233 -24.18 -15.99 2.06
C LEU A 233 -23.16 -14.95 1.55
N ALA A 234 -23.32 -14.44 0.32
CA ALA A 234 -22.48 -13.37 -0.22
C ALA A 234 -22.63 -12.05 0.56
N PHE A 235 -23.85 -11.64 0.89
CA PHE A 235 -24.08 -10.43 1.69
C PHE A 235 -23.58 -10.62 3.13
N THR A 236 -23.74 -11.83 3.68
CA THR A 236 -23.22 -12.20 5.01
C THR A 236 -21.70 -12.06 5.07
N ILE A 237 -20.98 -12.68 4.12
CA ILE A 237 -19.52 -12.58 4.04
C ILE A 237 -19.06 -11.13 3.83
N ALA A 238 -19.73 -10.37 2.95
CA ALA A 238 -19.40 -8.96 2.72
C ALA A 238 -19.62 -8.09 3.97
N HIS A 239 -20.67 -8.36 4.76
CA HIS A 239 -20.95 -7.69 6.03
C HIS A 239 -19.86 -7.96 7.07
N GLU A 240 -19.49 -9.22 7.29
CA GLU A 240 -18.44 -9.60 8.25
C GLU A 240 -17.05 -9.09 7.83
N MET A 241 -16.73 -9.12 6.53
CA MET A 241 -15.54 -8.47 5.98
C MET A 241 -15.56 -6.94 6.13
N GLY A 242 -16.75 -6.32 6.12
CA GLY A 242 -16.95 -4.91 6.44
C GLY A 242 -16.53 -4.57 7.88
N HIS A 243 -16.98 -5.35 8.87
CA HIS A 243 -16.60 -5.20 10.29
C HIS A 243 -15.09 -5.33 10.55
N LYS A 244 -14.39 -6.06 9.68
CA LYS A 244 -12.92 -6.21 9.69
C LYS A 244 -12.18 -5.01 9.09
N SER A 245 -12.81 -4.28 8.18
CA SER A 245 -12.16 -3.33 7.25
C SER A 245 -12.04 -1.90 7.78
N LYS A 246 -11.35 -1.71 8.90
CA LYS A 246 -10.76 -0.39 9.19
C LYS A 246 -9.50 -0.22 8.35
N ALA A 247 -9.58 0.62 7.33
CA ALA A 247 -8.51 0.96 6.41
C ALA A 247 -7.15 1.14 7.13
N SER A 248 -6.28 0.16 6.96
CA SER A 248 -5.02 0.00 7.70
C SER A 248 -3.91 -0.42 6.75
N ASN A 249 -2.67 -0.06 7.07
CA ASN A 249 -1.54 -0.17 6.15
C ASN A 249 -1.14 -1.62 5.81
N CYS A 250 -1.63 -2.64 6.55
CA CYS A 250 -1.28 -4.04 6.25
C CYS A 250 -1.82 -4.50 4.88
N LEU A 251 -3.01 -4.02 4.49
CA LEU A 251 -3.75 -4.39 3.27
C LEU A 251 -3.20 -3.76 1.98
N LEU A 252 -2.07 -3.04 2.08
CA LEU A 252 -1.39 -2.35 0.98
C LEU A 252 -0.18 -3.13 0.45
N GLN A 253 0.19 -4.24 1.11
CA GLN A 253 1.39 -5.01 0.80
C GLN A 253 1.02 -6.41 0.30
N THR A 254 0.70 -6.52 -1.00
CA THR A 254 0.51 -7.83 -1.66
C THR A 254 1.80 -8.63 -1.68
N ASN A 255 1.74 -9.92 -1.36
CA ASN A 255 2.91 -10.78 -1.50
C ASN A 255 3.18 -11.07 -3.01
N PRO A 256 4.40 -10.80 -3.53
CA PRO A 256 4.73 -11.09 -4.93
C PRO A 256 4.70 -12.59 -5.30
N GLN A 257 4.62 -13.51 -4.33
CA GLN A 257 4.42 -14.94 -4.57
C GLN A 257 2.95 -15.39 -4.69
N SER A 258 1.97 -14.47 -4.68
CA SER A 258 0.52 -14.78 -4.83
C SER A 258 0.10 -15.20 -6.27
N VAL A 259 0.92 -15.99 -6.95
CA VAL A 259 0.79 -16.40 -8.35
C VAL A 259 -0.40 -17.35 -8.58
N ASN A 260 -0.79 -18.12 -7.56
CA ASN A 260 -1.91 -19.08 -7.61
C ASN A 260 -3.24 -18.51 -7.11
N SER A 261 -3.56 -17.25 -7.43
CA SER A 261 -4.89 -16.70 -7.09
C SER A 261 -5.98 -17.33 -7.96
N VAL A 262 -7.05 -17.83 -7.33
CA VAL A 262 -8.20 -18.35 -8.08
C VAL A 262 -8.87 -17.17 -8.80
N MET A 263 -8.91 -17.20 -10.13
CA MET A 263 -9.59 -16.18 -10.92
C MET A 263 -11.09 -16.19 -10.61
N VAL A 264 -11.53 -15.15 -9.88
CA VAL A 264 -12.94 -14.83 -9.68
C VAL A 264 -13.50 -14.32 -11.02
N PRO A 265 -14.52 -14.96 -11.63
CA PRO A 265 -14.97 -14.58 -12.97
C PRO A 265 -15.61 -13.19 -12.99
N SER A 266 -15.09 -12.26 -13.80
CA SER A 266 -15.63 -10.90 -13.96
C SER A 266 -17.00 -10.82 -14.70
N LYS A 267 -17.70 -11.95 -14.80
CA LYS A 267 -19.05 -12.06 -15.36
C LYS A 267 -20.07 -12.06 -14.22
N LEU A 268 -21.26 -11.51 -14.49
CA LEU A 268 -22.37 -11.57 -13.55
C LEU A 268 -22.76 -13.04 -13.27
N PRO A 269 -23.05 -13.45 -12.02
CA PRO A 269 -23.26 -14.86 -11.68
C PRO A 269 -24.38 -15.55 -12.47
N GLY A 270 -25.49 -14.86 -12.74
CA GLY A 270 -26.61 -15.38 -13.53
C GLY A 270 -26.33 -15.56 -15.03
N MET A 271 -25.19 -15.06 -15.54
CA MET A 271 -24.67 -15.42 -16.87
C MET A 271 -23.88 -16.74 -16.86
N THR A 272 -23.65 -17.33 -15.68
CA THR A 272 -22.93 -18.60 -15.50
C THR A 272 -23.86 -19.70 -15.00
N TYR A 273 -24.87 -19.36 -14.18
CA TYR A 273 -25.86 -20.28 -13.66
C TYR A 273 -27.26 -19.89 -14.13
N THR A 274 -27.92 -20.84 -14.81
CA THR A 274 -29.33 -20.75 -15.20
C THR A 274 -30.26 -20.71 -13.97
N ALA A 275 -31.53 -20.32 -14.17
CA ALA A 275 -32.53 -20.33 -13.10
C ALA A 275 -32.73 -21.74 -12.49
N ASP A 276 -32.63 -22.79 -13.30
CA ASP A 276 -32.66 -24.18 -12.85
C ASP A 276 -31.47 -24.52 -11.94
N GLU A 277 -30.24 -24.19 -12.34
CA GLU A 277 -29.05 -24.43 -11.51
C GLU A 277 -29.08 -23.64 -10.20
N GLN A 278 -29.65 -22.43 -10.21
CA GLN A 278 -29.86 -21.64 -8.99
C GLN A 278 -30.91 -22.29 -8.07
N CYS A 279 -31.97 -22.88 -8.63
CA CYS A 279 -32.91 -23.69 -7.86
C CYS A 279 -32.26 -24.93 -7.25
N GLN A 280 -31.39 -25.62 -8.00
CA GLN A 280 -30.61 -26.77 -7.51
C GLN A 280 -29.70 -26.39 -6.34
N ILE A 281 -29.07 -25.21 -6.40
CA ILE A 281 -28.24 -24.65 -5.32
C ILE A 281 -29.08 -24.33 -4.07
N LEU A 282 -30.29 -23.79 -4.22
CA LEU A 282 -31.12 -23.35 -3.09
C LEU A 282 -31.91 -24.47 -2.39
N PHE A 283 -32.33 -25.49 -3.15
CA PHE A 283 -33.28 -26.52 -2.69
C PHE A 283 -32.80 -27.97 -2.94
N GLY A 284 -31.61 -28.17 -3.52
CA GLY A 284 -31.02 -29.49 -3.79
C GLY A 284 -31.21 -29.95 -5.23
N PRO A 285 -30.49 -31.01 -5.67
CA PRO A 285 -30.31 -31.36 -7.09
C PRO A 285 -31.59 -31.76 -7.85
N LEU A 286 -32.68 -32.07 -7.14
CA LEU A 286 -34.00 -32.39 -7.72
C LEU A 286 -34.93 -31.17 -7.85
N ALA A 287 -34.41 -29.96 -7.63
CA ALA A 287 -35.13 -28.73 -7.85
C ALA A 287 -34.90 -28.18 -9.26
N SER A 288 -35.94 -27.64 -9.89
CA SER A 288 -35.88 -26.91 -11.16
C SER A 288 -36.62 -25.58 -11.06
N PHE A 289 -36.50 -24.73 -12.07
CA PHE A 289 -37.21 -23.46 -12.12
C PHE A 289 -38.72 -23.68 -12.28
N CYS A 290 -39.52 -22.94 -11.49
CA CYS A 290 -40.97 -22.99 -11.55
C CYS A 290 -41.51 -22.15 -12.72
N GLN A 291 -41.76 -22.79 -13.87
CA GLN A 291 -42.26 -22.11 -15.08
C GLN A 291 -43.59 -21.35 -14.87
N GLU A 292 -44.44 -21.81 -13.94
CA GLU A 292 -45.70 -21.13 -13.55
C GLU A 292 -45.45 -19.70 -13.03
N MET A 293 -44.27 -19.45 -12.45
CA MET A 293 -43.83 -18.17 -11.88
C MET A 293 -42.90 -17.36 -12.80
N GLN A 294 -42.80 -17.69 -14.10
CA GLN A 294 -41.99 -16.95 -15.08
C GLN A 294 -42.27 -15.43 -15.10
N HIS A 295 -43.49 -15.00 -14.77
CA HIS A 295 -43.87 -13.59 -14.78
C HIS A 295 -43.28 -12.75 -13.61
N VAL A 296 -42.81 -13.41 -12.53
CA VAL A 296 -42.19 -12.80 -11.34
C VAL A 296 -40.71 -13.16 -11.16
N ILE A 297 -40.11 -13.92 -12.08
CA ILE A 297 -38.70 -14.37 -11.99
C ILE A 297 -37.72 -13.20 -11.74
N CYS A 298 -37.87 -12.04 -12.40
CA CYS A 298 -36.98 -10.89 -12.18
C CYS A 298 -37.07 -10.28 -10.76
N THR A 299 -38.04 -10.68 -9.94
CA THR A 299 -38.28 -10.19 -8.57
C THR A 299 -38.10 -11.26 -7.49
N GLY A 300 -38.16 -12.54 -7.85
CA GLY A 300 -38.01 -13.65 -6.92
C GLY A 300 -37.81 -14.96 -7.68
N LEU A 301 -36.82 -15.75 -7.26
CA LEU A 301 -36.60 -17.08 -7.81
C LEU A 301 -37.56 -18.08 -7.16
N TRP A 302 -38.39 -18.72 -7.98
CA TRP A 302 -39.34 -19.74 -7.57
C TRP A 302 -38.93 -21.08 -8.16
N CYS A 303 -38.93 -22.11 -7.33
CA CYS A 303 -38.38 -23.42 -7.63
C CYS A 303 -39.40 -24.52 -7.36
N LYS A 304 -39.42 -25.53 -8.22
CA LYS A 304 -40.25 -26.72 -8.09
C LYS A 304 -39.34 -27.88 -7.67
N VAL A 305 -39.63 -28.52 -6.55
CA VAL A 305 -38.88 -29.69 -6.06
C VAL A 305 -39.64 -30.95 -6.46
N GLU A 306 -38.93 -31.95 -6.97
CA GLU A 306 -39.54 -33.23 -7.34
C GLU A 306 -40.27 -33.87 -6.14
N GLY A 307 -41.57 -34.14 -6.32
CA GLY A 307 -42.46 -34.67 -5.28
C GLY A 307 -43.35 -33.63 -4.58
N GLU A 308 -43.03 -32.34 -4.65
CA GLU A 308 -43.86 -31.26 -4.11
C GLU A 308 -44.81 -30.69 -5.18
N LYS A 309 -46.03 -30.29 -4.79
CA LYS A 309 -47.03 -29.72 -5.70
C LYS A 309 -46.94 -28.20 -5.85
N GLU A 310 -46.46 -27.51 -4.82
CA GLU A 310 -46.36 -26.06 -4.78
C GLU A 310 -44.92 -25.62 -5.05
N CYS A 311 -44.75 -24.46 -5.68
CA CYS A 311 -43.43 -23.90 -5.91
C CYS A 311 -42.94 -23.14 -4.67
N ARG A 312 -41.68 -23.37 -4.29
CA ARG A 312 -41.03 -22.76 -3.13
C ARG A 312 -40.14 -21.59 -3.55
N THR A 313 -40.00 -20.62 -2.65
CA THR A 313 -39.05 -19.52 -2.79
C THR A 313 -38.47 -19.19 -1.42
N LYS A 314 -37.31 -18.54 -1.40
CA LYS A 314 -36.77 -17.86 -0.21
C LYS A 314 -37.06 -16.35 -0.21
N LEU A 315 -37.85 -15.86 -1.18
CA LEU A 315 -38.07 -14.44 -1.51
C LEU A 315 -36.84 -13.71 -2.08
N ASP A 316 -35.77 -14.45 -2.37
CA ASP A 316 -34.55 -13.93 -3.00
C ASP A 316 -34.77 -13.73 -4.51
N PRO A 317 -34.33 -12.61 -5.10
CA PRO A 317 -34.26 -12.47 -6.55
C PRO A 317 -33.22 -13.47 -7.12
N PRO A 318 -33.35 -13.87 -8.40
CA PRO A 318 -32.32 -14.65 -9.07
C PRO A 318 -31.01 -13.86 -9.15
N MET A 319 -29.90 -14.56 -9.33
CA MET A 319 -28.57 -13.96 -9.50
C MET A 319 -28.58 -12.87 -10.59
N ASP A 320 -27.82 -11.79 -10.37
CA ASP A 320 -27.64 -10.74 -11.38
C ASP A 320 -27.21 -11.34 -12.72
N GLY A 321 -27.86 -10.92 -13.81
CA GLY A 321 -27.59 -11.40 -15.17
C GLY A 321 -28.35 -12.68 -15.58
N THR A 322 -29.20 -13.25 -14.71
CA THR A 322 -30.12 -14.35 -15.09
C THR A 322 -31.14 -13.84 -16.11
N ASP A 323 -31.36 -14.58 -17.20
CA ASP A 323 -32.39 -14.21 -18.18
C ASP A 323 -33.79 -14.38 -17.57
N CYS A 324 -34.62 -13.34 -17.69
CA CYS A 324 -35.79 -13.16 -16.84
C CYS A 324 -37.06 -12.76 -17.63
N ASP A 325 -36.94 -12.05 -18.75
CA ASP A 325 -38.08 -11.70 -19.62
C ASP A 325 -37.64 -11.30 -21.04
N THR A 326 -38.34 -11.82 -22.07
CA THR A 326 -38.07 -11.53 -23.49
C THR A 326 -38.62 -10.17 -23.94
N GLY A 327 -38.25 -9.11 -23.22
CA GLY A 327 -38.68 -7.74 -23.54
C GLY A 327 -38.03 -6.66 -22.69
N LYS A 328 -37.71 -6.95 -21.43
CA LYS A 328 -37.11 -6.00 -20.50
C LYS A 328 -35.59 -5.91 -20.68
N LYS A 329 -35.18 -5.18 -21.71
CA LYS A 329 -33.76 -4.87 -21.94
C LYS A 329 -33.20 -4.09 -20.76
N VAL A 330 -32.12 -4.61 -20.18
CA VAL A 330 -31.30 -3.85 -19.22
C VAL A 330 -30.54 -2.78 -20.00
N GLY A 331 -30.61 -1.54 -19.54
CA GLY A 331 -29.80 -0.47 -20.11
C GLY A 331 -28.31 -0.70 -19.80
N CYS A 332 -27.44 0.05 -20.48
CA CYS A 332 -26.00 0.00 -20.20
C CYS A 332 -25.62 0.47 -18.77
N ASP A 333 -26.59 1.00 -18.03
CA ASP A 333 -26.51 1.51 -16.67
C ASP A 333 -26.84 0.43 -15.63
N GLY A 334 -27.18 -0.79 -16.07
CA GLY A 334 -27.58 -1.89 -15.21
C GLY A 334 -29.05 -1.87 -14.81
N PHE A 335 -29.83 -0.87 -15.25
CA PHE A 335 -31.24 -0.76 -14.87
C PHE A 335 -32.18 -1.45 -15.87
N LEU A 336 -33.04 -2.29 -15.33
CA LEU A 336 -33.96 -3.14 -16.09
C LEU A 336 -35.10 -2.27 -16.67
N GLY A 337 -35.22 -2.23 -18.01
CA GLY A 337 -36.14 -1.33 -18.71
C GLY A 337 -35.59 0.08 -19.00
N SER A 338 -34.33 0.37 -18.65
CA SER A 338 -33.70 1.66 -19.00
C SER A 338 -33.48 1.80 -20.50
N LEU A 339 -33.75 3.00 -21.03
CA LEU A 339 -33.44 3.37 -22.41
C LEU A 339 -31.95 3.67 -22.64
N ALA A 340 -31.13 3.62 -21.59
CA ALA A 340 -29.71 3.93 -21.65
C ALA A 340 -28.97 2.96 -22.59
N ARG A 341 -28.20 3.54 -23.53
CA ARG A 341 -27.40 2.77 -24.50
C ARG A 341 -25.92 3.13 -24.39
N GLU A 342 -25.07 2.14 -24.64
CA GLU A 342 -23.65 2.41 -24.82
C GLU A 342 -23.44 3.34 -26.01
N ASP A 343 -22.57 4.33 -25.83
CA ASP A 343 -22.02 5.11 -26.94
C ASP A 343 -21.09 4.25 -27.81
N HIS A 344 -20.48 4.86 -28.84
CA HIS A 344 -19.56 4.12 -29.70
C HIS A 344 -18.22 3.75 -29.03
N CYS A 345 -18.02 4.10 -27.76
CA CYS A 345 -16.85 3.81 -26.94
C CYS A 345 -17.11 2.69 -25.91
N GLY A 346 -18.36 2.21 -25.79
CA GLY A 346 -18.76 1.31 -24.72
C GLY A 346 -18.85 2.02 -23.36
N VAL A 347 -19.23 3.30 -23.36
CA VAL A 347 -19.58 4.06 -22.15
C VAL A 347 -21.08 4.30 -22.13
N CYS A 348 -21.72 3.96 -21.00
CA CYS A 348 -23.17 4.09 -20.89
C CYS A 348 -23.64 5.55 -20.90
N ASN A 349 -24.62 5.88 -21.76
CA ASN A 349 -25.05 7.26 -22.03
C ASN A 349 -23.88 8.22 -22.28
N GLY A 350 -22.77 7.68 -22.82
CA GLY A 350 -21.56 8.43 -23.08
C GLY A 350 -21.76 9.43 -24.21
N ASN A 351 -20.89 10.44 -24.23
CA ASN A 351 -20.91 11.51 -25.23
C ASN A 351 -20.08 11.18 -26.48
N GLY A 352 -19.57 9.95 -26.62
CA GLY A 352 -18.72 9.53 -27.74
C GLY A 352 -17.28 10.10 -27.71
N LYS A 353 -16.87 10.80 -26.65
CA LYS A 353 -15.55 11.45 -26.58
C LYS A 353 -14.49 10.68 -25.80
N SER A 354 -14.85 9.53 -25.22
CA SER A 354 -13.97 8.65 -24.43
C SER A 354 -13.17 7.65 -25.27
N CYS A 355 -13.33 7.69 -26.59
CA CYS A 355 -12.60 6.86 -27.55
C CYS A 355 -12.36 7.60 -28.86
N LYS A 356 -11.40 7.12 -29.64
CA LYS A 356 -11.17 7.53 -31.03
C LYS A 356 -11.69 6.44 -31.96
N ILE A 357 -12.37 6.84 -33.03
CA ILE A 357 -12.76 5.93 -34.12
C ILE A 357 -11.57 5.85 -35.09
N ILE A 358 -11.07 4.64 -35.33
CA ILE A 358 -10.11 4.33 -36.39
C ILE A 358 -10.89 3.73 -37.54
N LYS A 359 -10.67 4.26 -38.73
CA LYS A 359 -11.14 3.71 -40.01
C LYS A 359 -9.99 3.62 -40.99
N GLY A 360 -10.06 2.69 -41.91
CA GLY A 360 -9.16 2.64 -43.05
C GLY A 360 -9.60 1.64 -44.09
N ASP A 361 -8.97 1.75 -45.25
CA ASP A 361 -9.23 0.96 -46.43
C ASP A 361 -7.93 0.24 -46.80
N PHE A 362 -7.99 -1.07 -46.96
CA PHE A 362 -6.86 -1.89 -47.36
C PHE A 362 -7.09 -2.38 -48.79
N ASN A 363 -6.23 -1.94 -49.71
CA ASN A 363 -6.23 -2.36 -51.10
C ASN A 363 -4.94 -3.12 -51.41
N HIS A 364 -5.06 -4.36 -51.87
CA HIS A 364 -3.94 -5.23 -52.16
C HIS A 364 -4.09 -5.92 -53.52
N THR A 365 -2.97 -6.14 -54.21
CA THR A 365 -2.98 -6.52 -55.64
C THR A 365 -2.03 -7.65 -56.03
N ARG A 366 -1.12 -8.11 -55.15
CA ARG A 366 -0.10 -9.13 -55.49
C ARG A 366 0.32 -9.98 -54.29
N GLY A 367 0.00 -11.27 -54.31
CA GLY A 367 0.39 -12.22 -53.28
C GLY A 367 -0.60 -13.39 -53.15
N ALA A 368 -0.07 -14.59 -52.85
CA ALA A 368 -0.86 -15.79 -52.57
C ALA A 368 -0.61 -16.28 -51.14
N GLY A 369 -1.65 -16.79 -50.48
CA GLY A 369 -1.63 -17.18 -49.07
C GLY A 369 -2.26 -16.14 -48.14
N TYR A 370 -1.92 -16.20 -46.84
CA TYR A 370 -2.43 -15.29 -45.82
C TYR A 370 -1.66 -13.98 -45.82
N VAL A 371 -2.32 -12.89 -46.20
CA VAL A 371 -1.80 -11.52 -46.13
C VAL A 371 -2.33 -10.84 -44.87
N GLU A 372 -1.42 -10.29 -44.04
CA GLU A 372 -1.81 -9.52 -42.86
C GLU A 372 -2.22 -8.10 -43.27
N VAL A 373 -3.44 -7.72 -42.88
CA VAL A 373 -4.05 -6.41 -43.18
C VAL A 373 -3.62 -5.39 -42.13
N LEU A 374 -3.87 -5.72 -40.86
CA LEU A 374 -3.55 -4.90 -39.68
C LEU A 374 -3.68 -5.71 -38.39
N VAL A 375 -3.08 -5.20 -37.32
CA VAL A 375 -3.25 -5.73 -35.97
C VAL A 375 -4.18 -4.80 -35.18
N ILE A 376 -5.36 -5.30 -34.81
CA ILE A 376 -6.32 -4.58 -33.97
C ILE A 376 -5.79 -4.66 -32.53
N PRO A 377 -5.55 -3.52 -31.85
CA PRO A 377 -4.94 -3.51 -30.52
C PRO A 377 -5.88 -4.05 -29.43
N THR A 378 -5.32 -4.28 -28.25
CA THR A 378 -6.08 -4.54 -27.02
C THR A 378 -6.99 -3.36 -26.65
N GLY A 379 -8.10 -3.65 -25.99
CA GLY A 379 -9.11 -2.66 -25.59
C GLY A 379 -9.99 -2.16 -26.75
N ALA A 380 -9.81 -2.64 -27.98
CA ALA A 380 -10.58 -2.21 -29.14
C ALA A 380 -12.04 -2.67 -29.06
N ARG A 381 -12.98 -1.79 -29.45
CA ARG A 381 -14.43 -1.99 -29.42
C ARG A 381 -15.07 -1.70 -30.77
N ARG A 382 -16.33 -2.15 -30.94
CA ARG A 382 -17.14 -1.95 -32.16
C ARG A 382 -16.38 -2.28 -33.46
N ILE A 383 -15.60 -3.35 -33.41
CA ILE A 383 -14.83 -3.83 -34.55
C ILE A 383 -15.81 -4.25 -35.64
N LYS A 384 -15.62 -3.71 -36.83
CA LYS A 384 -16.38 -4.02 -38.04
C LYS A 384 -15.40 -4.04 -39.20
N VAL A 385 -15.36 -5.17 -39.89
CA VAL A 385 -14.55 -5.37 -41.09
C VAL A 385 -15.51 -5.85 -42.18
N VAL A 386 -15.54 -5.14 -43.30
CA VAL A 386 -16.45 -5.41 -44.42
C VAL A 386 -15.70 -5.34 -45.74
N GLU A 387 -15.87 -6.37 -46.53
CA GLU A 387 -15.33 -6.45 -47.89
C GLU A 387 -16.02 -5.43 -48.80
N GLU A 388 -15.26 -4.64 -49.57
CA GLU A 388 -15.82 -3.59 -50.43
C GLU A 388 -16.47 -4.17 -51.70
N LYS A 389 -15.90 -5.26 -52.23
CA LYS A 389 -16.32 -5.92 -53.46
C LYS A 389 -16.20 -7.44 -53.26
N PRO A 390 -17.19 -8.24 -53.70
CA PRO A 390 -17.12 -9.68 -53.56
C PRO A 390 -15.91 -10.27 -54.29
N ALA A 391 -15.07 -11.02 -53.59
CA ALA A 391 -13.89 -11.67 -54.15
C ALA A 391 -13.78 -13.16 -53.77
N HIS A 392 -12.90 -13.90 -54.45
CA HIS A 392 -12.68 -15.33 -54.20
C HIS A 392 -11.64 -15.56 -53.09
N SER A 393 -11.81 -14.86 -51.98
CA SER A 393 -10.91 -14.82 -50.82
C SER A 393 -11.66 -15.13 -49.53
N TYR A 394 -10.94 -15.24 -48.41
CA TYR A 394 -11.54 -15.43 -47.08
C TYR A 394 -10.95 -14.46 -46.06
N LEU A 395 -11.82 -13.82 -45.27
CA LEU A 395 -11.40 -13.06 -44.10
C LEU A 395 -11.05 -14.00 -42.95
N ALA A 396 -9.86 -13.83 -42.39
CA ALA A 396 -9.37 -14.59 -41.26
C ALA A 396 -9.01 -13.68 -40.09
N LEU A 397 -9.18 -14.20 -38.88
CA LEU A 397 -8.77 -13.55 -37.64
C LEU A 397 -7.97 -14.53 -36.81
N ARG A 398 -6.85 -14.07 -36.25
CA ARG A 398 -6.01 -14.87 -35.35
C ARG A 398 -5.70 -14.12 -34.07
N ASP A 399 -5.86 -14.81 -32.95
CA ASP A 399 -5.41 -14.34 -31.64
C ASP A 399 -4.04 -14.95 -31.30
N THR A 400 -3.29 -14.27 -30.45
CA THR A 400 -2.05 -14.78 -29.83
C THR A 400 -2.28 -16.09 -29.05
N GLY A 401 -3.49 -16.34 -28.55
CA GLY A 401 -3.88 -17.53 -27.77
C GLY A 401 -4.17 -18.81 -28.56
N LYS A 402 -3.62 -18.99 -29.78
CA LYS A 402 -3.88 -20.14 -30.70
C LYS A 402 -5.31 -20.31 -31.22
N GLN A 403 -6.27 -19.49 -30.80
CA GLN A 403 -7.60 -19.47 -31.39
C GLN A 403 -7.62 -18.63 -32.67
N SER A 404 -8.45 -19.03 -33.64
CA SER A 404 -8.54 -18.39 -34.94
C SER A 404 -9.89 -18.65 -35.64
N ILE A 405 -10.19 -17.84 -36.65
CA ILE A 405 -11.30 -18.00 -37.60
C ILE A 405 -10.67 -17.96 -38.99
N ASN A 406 -10.99 -18.94 -39.85
CA ASN A 406 -10.46 -19.07 -41.21
C ASN A 406 -8.91 -19.12 -41.34
N SER A 407 -8.17 -19.35 -40.25
CA SER A 407 -6.71 -19.57 -40.27
C SER A 407 -6.39 -21.04 -40.50
N ASP A 408 -5.10 -21.33 -40.70
CA ASP A 408 -4.53 -22.68 -40.66
C ASP A 408 -5.16 -23.62 -41.71
N TRP A 409 -5.52 -23.05 -42.87
CA TRP A 409 -6.15 -23.71 -44.02
C TRP A 409 -7.54 -24.31 -43.77
N LYS A 410 -8.16 -24.03 -42.61
CA LYS A 410 -9.52 -24.44 -42.28
C LYS A 410 -10.49 -23.28 -42.50
N ILE A 411 -11.53 -23.49 -43.30
CA ILE A 411 -12.61 -22.52 -43.49
C ILE A 411 -13.77 -22.87 -42.56
N GLU A 412 -14.23 -21.90 -41.79
CA GLU A 412 -15.37 -22.00 -40.87
C GLU A 412 -16.67 -21.51 -41.52
N HIS A 413 -17.80 -22.02 -41.02
CA HIS A 413 -19.11 -21.54 -41.43
C HIS A 413 -19.48 -20.20 -40.76
N SER A 414 -20.50 -19.51 -41.28
CA SER A 414 -21.02 -18.29 -40.65
C SER A 414 -21.54 -18.58 -39.25
N GLY A 415 -21.13 -17.79 -38.27
CA GLY A 415 -21.37 -18.10 -36.86
C GLY A 415 -20.86 -17.04 -35.88
N ALA A 416 -21.02 -17.33 -34.60
CA ALA A 416 -20.49 -16.54 -33.49
C ALA A 416 -19.36 -17.32 -32.81
N PHE A 417 -18.17 -16.74 -32.76
CA PHE A 417 -16.95 -17.34 -32.25
C PHE A 417 -16.41 -16.51 -31.09
N THR A 418 -15.89 -17.14 -30.05
CA THR A 418 -15.19 -16.46 -28.94
C THR A 418 -13.70 -16.34 -29.27
N LEU A 419 -13.18 -15.11 -29.35
CA LEU A 419 -11.80 -14.83 -29.74
C LEU A 419 -11.32 -13.54 -29.06
N ALA A 420 -10.08 -13.50 -28.56
CA ALA A 420 -9.51 -12.34 -27.84
C ALA A 420 -10.44 -11.73 -26.77
N GLY A 421 -11.11 -12.58 -25.99
CA GLY A 421 -12.02 -12.18 -24.91
C GLY A 421 -13.36 -11.58 -25.36
N THR A 422 -13.67 -11.56 -26.66
CA THR A 422 -14.93 -11.01 -27.18
C THR A 422 -15.65 -11.97 -28.14
N THR A 423 -16.93 -11.74 -28.39
CA THR A 423 -17.71 -12.49 -29.39
C THR A 423 -17.55 -11.85 -30.76
N VAL A 424 -16.98 -12.61 -31.69
CA VAL A 424 -16.79 -12.26 -33.09
C VAL A 424 -17.89 -12.95 -33.92
N HIS A 425 -18.70 -12.15 -34.60
CA HIS A 425 -19.66 -12.65 -35.58
C HIS A 425 -19.03 -12.62 -36.97
N TYR A 426 -18.83 -13.81 -37.55
CA TYR A 426 -18.41 -14.00 -38.93
C TYR A 426 -19.63 -14.34 -39.80
N ILE A 427 -19.84 -13.58 -40.87
CA ILE A 427 -20.97 -13.73 -41.78
C ILE A 427 -20.43 -13.74 -43.21
N ARG A 428 -20.74 -14.81 -43.95
CA ARG A 428 -20.45 -14.98 -45.37
C ARG A 428 -21.77 -15.16 -46.14
N ARG A 429 -21.97 -14.38 -47.20
CA ARG A 429 -23.14 -14.47 -48.08
C ARG A 429 -22.66 -14.49 -49.53
N GLY A 430 -22.56 -15.70 -50.09
CA GLY A 430 -21.90 -15.91 -51.39
C GLY A 430 -20.41 -15.57 -51.29
N LEU A 431 -19.96 -14.63 -52.13
CA LEU A 431 -18.60 -14.10 -52.17
C LEU A 431 -18.38 -12.83 -51.33
N TRP A 432 -19.33 -12.48 -50.45
CA TRP A 432 -19.21 -11.29 -49.60
C TRP A 432 -19.07 -11.66 -48.13
N GLU A 433 -18.03 -11.12 -47.49
CA GLU A 433 -17.69 -11.39 -46.10
C GLU A 433 -17.73 -10.16 -45.19
N LYS A 434 -18.16 -10.42 -43.95
CA LYS A 434 -18.20 -9.45 -42.87
C LYS A 434 -17.81 -10.10 -41.55
N ILE A 435 -16.96 -9.40 -40.83
CA ILE A 435 -16.61 -9.68 -39.44
C ILE A 435 -17.10 -8.52 -38.58
N SER A 436 -17.69 -8.82 -37.42
CA SER A 436 -18.02 -7.80 -36.42
C SER A 436 -17.92 -8.30 -35.00
N ALA A 437 -17.32 -7.52 -34.10
CA ALA A 437 -17.17 -7.85 -32.69
C ALA A 437 -17.45 -6.63 -31.81
N LYS A 438 -18.06 -6.84 -30.63
CA LYS A 438 -18.39 -5.74 -29.71
C LYS A 438 -17.14 -5.20 -28.99
N GLY A 439 -16.17 -6.06 -28.68
CA GLY A 439 -15.06 -5.75 -27.78
C GLY A 439 -15.51 -5.66 -26.31
N PRO A 440 -14.65 -5.17 -25.39
CA PRO A 440 -13.24 -4.85 -25.63
C PRO A 440 -12.42 -6.11 -25.88
N THR A 441 -11.39 -6.02 -26.72
CA THR A 441 -10.42 -7.11 -26.94
C THR A 441 -9.45 -7.24 -25.75
N THR A 442 -9.21 -8.46 -25.26
CA THR A 442 -8.23 -8.71 -24.18
C THR A 442 -6.81 -8.91 -24.69
N SER A 443 -6.67 -9.39 -25.93
CA SER A 443 -5.42 -9.64 -26.65
C SER A 443 -5.48 -8.99 -28.05
N PRO A 444 -4.35 -8.73 -28.72
CA PRO A 444 -4.36 -8.15 -30.06
C PRO A 444 -4.88 -9.15 -31.10
N LEU A 445 -5.72 -8.68 -32.01
CA LEU A 445 -6.32 -9.49 -33.08
C LEU A 445 -5.63 -9.19 -34.41
N HIS A 446 -5.00 -10.22 -34.98
CA HIS A 446 -4.39 -10.15 -36.31
C HIS A 446 -5.46 -10.38 -37.37
N LEU A 447 -5.75 -9.34 -38.17
CA LEU A 447 -6.67 -9.41 -39.31
C LEU A 447 -5.91 -9.84 -40.57
N LEU A 448 -6.37 -10.94 -41.16
CA LEU A 448 -5.72 -11.65 -42.26
C LEU A 448 -6.70 -11.83 -43.41
N VAL A 449 -6.19 -11.92 -44.64
CA VAL A 449 -6.96 -12.27 -45.85
C VAL A 449 -6.26 -13.43 -46.54
N LEU A 450 -6.99 -14.51 -46.82
CA LEU A 450 -6.49 -15.61 -47.64
C LEU A 450 -6.77 -15.33 -49.12
N LEU A 451 -5.71 -15.14 -49.91
CA LEU A 451 -5.75 -14.93 -51.36
C LEU A 451 -5.25 -16.19 -52.10
N PHE A 452 -6.00 -16.65 -53.11
CA PHE A 452 -5.59 -17.80 -53.94
C PHE A 452 -4.87 -17.39 -55.24
N GLN A 453 -5.10 -16.17 -55.73
CA GLN A 453 -4.55 -15.63 -56.98
C GLN A 453 -4.38 -14.11 -56.84
N ASP A 454 -3.59 -13.51 -57.73
CA ASP A 454 -3.42 -12.05 -57.82
C ASP A 454 -4.72 -11.37 -58.29
N GLN A 455 -5.55 -10.96 -57.33
CA GLN A 455 -6.78 -10.21 -57.54
C GLN A 455 -6.70 -8.87 -56.78
N ASN A 456 -7.31 -7.82 -57.33
CA ASN A 456 -7.48 -6.55 -56.62
C ASN A 456 -8.53 -6.72 -55.50
N TYR A 457 -8.06 -6.81 -54.26
CA TYR A 457 -8.89 -7.00 -53.06
C TYR A 457 -8.98 -5.71 -52.26
N GLY A 458 -10.20 -5.32 -51.86
CA GLY A 458 -10.50 -4.09 -51.13
C GLY A 458 -11.31 -4.35 -49.86
N LEU A 459 -10.82 -3.86 -48.73
CA LEU A 459 -11.37 -4.12 -47.40
C LEU A 459 -11.49 -2.85 -46.57
N HIS A 460 -12.71 -2.51 -46.14
CA HIS A 460 -12.97 -1.41 -45.23
C HIS A 460 -13.06 -1.91 -43.78
N TYR A 461 -12.31 -1.29 -42.87
CA TYR A 461 -12.34 -1.60 -41.45
C TYR A 461 -12.64 -0.36 -40.60
N GLU A 462 -13.41 -0.57 -39.53
CA GLU A 462 -13.78 0.44 -38.54
C GLU A 462 -13.73 -0.19 -37.14
N TYR A 463 -13.06 0.46 -36.19
CA TYR A 463 -13.08 0.08 -34.78
C TYR A 463 -12.83 1.29 -33.89
N THR A 464 -13.13 1.19 -32.59
CA THR A 464 -12.90 2.26 -31.62
C THR A 464 -11.86 1.86 -30.58
N ILE A 465 -10.97 2.79 -30.22
CA ILE A 465 -9.95 2.61 -29.18
C ILE A 465 -10.14 3.63 -28.06
N PRO A 466 -10.02 3.25 -26.76
CA PRO A 466 -10.11 4.19 -25.65
C PRO A 466 -9.13 5.37 -25.83
N SER A 467 -9.59 6.57 -25.51
CA SER A 467 -8.73 7.77 -25.47
C SER A 467 -8.35 8.07 -24.03
N ASP A 468 -7.06 8.17 -23.76
CA ASP A 468 -6.58 8.71 -22.48
C ASP A 468 -7.27 10.05 -22.17
N PRO A 469 -7.69 10.29 -20.91
CA PRO A 469 -8.39 11.51 -20.55
C PRO A 469 -7.51 12.74 -20.83
N PRO A 470 -7.99 13.70 -21.64
CA PRO A 470 -7.25 14.94 -21.85
C PRO A 470 -7.23 15.76 -20.54
N PRO A 471 -6.09 16.36 -20.16
CA PRO A 471 -6.08 17.28 -19.04
C PRO A 471 -6.91 18.53 -19.36
N GLU A 472 -7.93 18.81 -18.54
CA GLU A 472 -8.77 20.00 -18.68
C GLU A 472 -7.96 21.28 -18.43
N ASN A 473 -7.57 21.96 -19.52
CA ASN A 473 -7.87 23.37 -19.79
C ASN A 473 -6.97 23.93 -20.90
N GLN A 474 -7.53 24.16 -22.09
CA GLN A 474 -7.16 25.29 -22.95
C GLN A 474 -8.17 25.46 -24.09
N SER A 475 -8.87 26.59 -24.09
CA SER A 475 -9.67 27.04 -25.24
C SER A 475 -8.82 27.91 -26.18
N SER A 476 -9.14 27.86 -27.47
CA SER A 476 -8.70 28.74 -28.57
C SER A 476 -7.20 28.84 -28.96
N LYS A 477 -6.91 28.23 -30.12
CA LYS A 477 -6.14 28.76 -31.27
C LYS A 477 -4.66 29.21 -31.11
N ALA A 478 -3.77 28.28 -31.42
CA ALA A 478 -2.63 28.43 -32.35
C ALA A 478 -2.19 27.01 -32.79
N PRO A 479 -1.47 26.80 -33.92
CA PRO A 479 -0.93 25.48 -34.23
C PRO A 479 0.11 25.12 -33.16
N GLY A 480 -0.32 24.24 -32.24
CA GLY A 480 0.50 23.82 -31.12
C GLY A 480 1.79 23.15 -31.62
N PRO A 481 2.92 23.39 -30.96
CA PRO A 481 4.18 22.77 -31.35
C PRO A 481 4.05 21.25 -31.32
N LEU A 482 4.39 20.60 -32.43
CA LEU A 482 4.25 19.16 -32.57
C LEU A 482 5.34 18.48 -31.74
N PHE A 483 4.94 17.73 -30.71
CA PHE A 483 5.86 16.94 -29.91
C PHE A 483 5.93 15.53 -30.51
N MET A 484 7.14 15.02 -30.74
CA MET A 484 7.35 13.64 -31.17
C MET A 484 8.69 13.11 -30.67
N TRP A 485 8.75 11.81 -30.42
CA TRP A 485 10.01 11.11 -30.21
C TRP A 485 10.80 11.08 -31.51
N THR A 486 12.05 11.50 -31.46
CA THR A 486 12.99 11.36 -32.58
C THR A 486 14.30 10.76 -32.07
N HIS A 487 15.02 10.13 -32.99
CA HIS A 487 16.39 9.68 -32.76
C HIS A 487 17.29 10.93 -32.80
N THR A 488 17.52 11.54 -31.64
CA THR A 488 18.24 12.83 -31.53
C THR A 488 19.75 12.70 -31.58
N GLY A 489 20.26 11.47 -31.44
CA GLY A 489 21.69 11.17 -31.49
C GLY A 489 21.92 9.67 -31.36
N TRP A 490 23.20 9.30 -31.34
CA TRP A 490 23.64 7.97 -30.91
C TRP A 490 24.20 8.07 -29.50
N GLU A 491 23.89 7.08 -28.68
CA GLU A 491 24.59 6.83 -27.42
C GLU A 491 26.05 6.47 -27.73
N ASP A 492 26.91 6.61 -26.71
CA ASP A 492 28.28 6.15 -26.81
C ASP A 492 28.33 4.63 -27.09
N CYS A 493 29.39 4.18 -27.77
CA CYS A 493 29.58 2.76 -28.05
C CYS A 493 29.82 2.01 -26.73
N ASP A 494 29.05 0.95 -26.49
CA ASP A 494 29.19 0.05 -25.33
C ASP A 494 30.60 -0.56 -25.21
N ALA A 495 31.27 -0.75 -26.35
CA ALA A 495 32.68 -1.10 -26.44
C ALA A 495 33.51 0.06 -27.01
N THR A 496 34.63 0.37 -26.35
CA THR A 496 35.62 1.35 -26.82
C THR A 496 36.53 0.81 -27.94
N CYS A 497 36.62 -0.51 -28.08
CA CYS A 497 37.39 -1.22 -29.11
C CYS A 497 36.96 -2.70 -29.17
N GLY A 498 37.35 -3.42 -30.22
CA GLY A 498 37.10 -4.86 -30.39
C GLY A 498 35.72 -5.23 -30.94
N GLY A 499 34.94 -4.23 -31.40
CA GLY A 499 33.56 -4.40 -31.84
C GLY A 499 32.56 -4.22 -30.69
N GLY A 500 31.65 -3.26 -30.85
CA GLY A 500 30.52 -3.00 -29.95
C GLY A 500 29.28 -2.55 -30.73
N GLU A 501 28.18 -2.33 -30.01
CA GLU A 501 26.89 -1.91 -30.50
C GLU A 501 26.42 -0.63 -29.78
N ARG A 502 26.31 0.47 -30.52
CA ARG A 502 25.67 1.70 -30.02
C ARG A 502 24.20 1.73 -30.38
N LYS A 503 23.41 2.36 -29.51
CA LYS A 503 21.96 2.52 -29.64
C LYS A 503 21.62 3.99 -29.91
N THR A 504 20.56 4.27 -30.65
CA THR A 504 20.13 5.67 -30.84
C THR A 504 19.46 6.23 -29.59
N THR A 505 19.90 7.39 -29.11
CA THR A 505 19.19 8.12 -28.04
C THR A 505 17.86 8.66 -28.58
N VAL A 506 16.76 8.16 -28.05
CA VAL A 506 15.41 8.60 -28.43
C VAL A 506 14.89 9.62 -27.42
N SER A 507 14.85 10.89 -27.83
CA SER A 507 14.45 12.03 -26.99
C SER A 507 13.17 12.69 -27.50
N CYS A 508 12.43 13.33 -26.60
CA CYS A 508 11.23 14.07 -26.96
C CYS A 508 11.64 15.38 -27.64
N THR A 509 11.21 15.59 -28.87
CA THR A 509 11.48 16.82 -29.63
C THR A 509 10.21 17.61 -29.89
N LYS A 510 10.35 18.93 -29.81
CA LYS A 510 9.35 19.95 -30.07
C LYS A 510 9.64 20.54 -31.45
N ILE A 511 8.73 20.35 -32.40
CA ILE A 511 8.80 20.93 -33.74
C ILE A 511 7.89 22.16 -33.79
N MET A 512 8.45 23.32 -34.10
CA MET A 512 7.73 24.59 -34.17
C MET A 512 8.34 25.45 -35.28
N ASN A 513 7.55 25.73 -36.34
CA ASN A 513 7.97 26.51 -37.51
C ASN A 513 9.35 26.08 -38.09
N LYS A 514 9.49 24.78 -38.40
CA LYS A 514 10.72 24.12 -38.91
C LYS A 514 11.91 24.06 -37.94
N ASN A 515 11.88 24.72 -36.78
CA ASN A 515 12.86 24.50 -35.72
C ASN A 515 12.50 23.27 -34.89
N ILE A 516 13.50 22.42 -34.64
CA ILE A 516 13.41 21.21 -33.81
C ILE A 516 14.23 21.46 -32.54
N SER A 517 13.63 21.35 -31.35
CA SER A 517 14.34 21.45 -30.08
C SER A 517 14.01 20.31 -29.13
N ILE A 518 15.00 19.85 -28.36
CA ILE A 518 14.83 18.77 -27.38
C ILE A 518 14.12 19.32 -26.14
N VAL A 519 13.15 18.58 -25.60
CA VAL A 519 12.33 18.96 -24.44
C VAL A 519 12.18 17.80 -23.45
N ASP A 520 11.68 18.10 -22.24
CA ASP A 520 11.40 17.10 -21.18
C ASP A 520 10.59 15.92 -21.73
N SER A 521 11.07 14.70 -21.47
CA SER A 521 10.46 13.42 -21.87
C SER A 521 8.98 13.30 -21.48
N LYS A 522 8.55 13.96 -20.41
CA LYS A 522 7.13 14.05 -20.00
C LYS A 522 6.22 14.61 -21.09
N LYS A 523 6.71 15.42 -22.02
CA LYS A 523 5.92 16.00 -23.13
C LYS A 523 5.57 14.98 -24.22
N CYS A 524 6.32 13.89 -24.33
CA CYS A 524 6.03 12.78 -25.26
C CYS A 524 5.58 11.51 -24.54
N LYS A 525 5.21 11.57 -23.25
CA LYS A 525 4.87 10.41 -22.39
C LYS A 525 3.80 9.48 -22.99
N TYR A 526 2.85 10.03 -23.74
CA TYR A 526 1.70 9.33 -24.35
C TYR A 526 1.92 8.95 -25.81
N LEU A 527 3.11 9.22 -26.37
CA LEU A 527 3.50 8.82 -27.71
C LEU A 527 4.37 7.58 -27.61
N THR A 528 4.15 6.59 -28.48
CA THR A 528 4.98 5.39 -28.53
C THR A 528 6.44 5.77 -28.74
N LYS A 529 7.30 5.44 -27.78
CA LYS A 529 8.74 5.66 -27.89
C LYS A 529 9.28 4.60 -28.86
N PRO A 530 9.82 4.97 -30.04
CA PRO A 530 10.38 4.00 -30.98
C PRO A 530 11.56 3.25 -30.35
N GLU A 531 11.76 2.01 -30.78
CA GLU A 531 12.88 1.19 -30.35
C GLU A 531 14.21 1.82 -30.80
N PRO A 532 15.25 1.84 -29.94
CA PRO A 532 16.56 2.32 -30.34
C PRO A 532 17.13 1.49 -31.49
N GLN A 533 17.50 2.13 -32.60
CA GLN A 533 18.23 1.44 -33.66
C GLN A 533 19.62 1.05 -33.15
N ILE A 534 20.09 -0.13 -33.52
CA ILE A 534 21.38 -0.70 -33.12
C ILE A 534 22.36 -0.59 -34.30
N ARG A 535 23.59 -0.12 -34.05
CA ARG A 535 24.64 -0.06 -35.08
C ARG A 535 25.98 -0.47 -34.49
N LYS A 536 26.72 -1.31 -35.23
CA LYS A 536 28.08 -1.70 -34.89
C LYS A 536 29.04 -0.51 -34.93
N CYS A 537 29.95 -0.47 -33.96
CA CYS A 537 30.94 0.59 -33.76
C CYS A 537 32.23 0.03 -33.16
N ASN A 538 33.32 0.80 -33.26
CA ASN A 538 34.63 0.49 -32.69
C ASN A 538 35.18 -0.91 -33.04
N GLU A 539 34.99 -1.33 -34.29
CA GLU A 539 35.48 -2.59 -34.87
C GLU A 539 37.02 -2.69 -34.94
N GLN A 540 37.75 -1.59 -34.66
CA GLN A 540 39.20 -1.64 -34.52
C GLN A 540 39.65 -2.55 -33.36
N PRO A 541 40.71 -3.37 -33.52
CA PRO A 541 41.22 -4.22 -32.44
C PRO A 541 41.71 -3.39 -31.26
N CYS A 542 41.44 -3.85 -30.03
CA CYS A 542 41.87 -3.19 -28.81
C CYS A 542 43.40 -3.14 -28.68
N GLN A 543 43.96 -1.94 -28.79
CA GLN A 543 45.40 -1.71 -28.71
C GLN A 543 45.88 -1.59 -27.25
N THR A 544 47.13 -2.00 -27.05
CA THR A 544 47.92 -1.92 -25.83
C THR A 544 48.67 -0.59 -25.76
N ARG A 545 48.66 0.08 -24.61
CA ARG A 545 49.36 1.36 -24.42
C ARG A 545 50.09 1.46 -23.09
N TRP A 546 51.20 2.21 -23.07
CA TRP A 546 51.89 2.58 -21.86
C TRP A 546 51.08 3.64 -21.09
N MET A 547 50.60 3.28 -19.91
CA MET A 547 49.99 4.21 -18.96
C MET A 547 51.02 4.59 -17.89
N MET A 548 50.95 5.84 -17.45
CA MET A 548 51.83 6.38 -16.41
C MET A 548 51.04 7.26 -15.46
N THR A 549 51.33 7.17 -14.16
CA THR A 549 50.71 8.07 -13.17
C THR A 549 51.26 9.48 -13.32
N GLU A 550 50.60 10.45 -12.67
CA GLU A 550 51.26 11.72 -12.38
C GLU A 550 52.56 11.48 -11.60
N TRP A 551 53.47 12.44 -11.71
CA TRP A 551 54.70 12.44 -10.94
C TRP A 551 54.38 12.68 -9.46
N THR A 552 55.01 11.91 -8.58
CA THR A 552 55.00 12.23 -7.15
C THR A 552 55.53 13.65 -6.93
N PRO A 553 55.10 14.34 -5.86
CA PRO A 553 55.75 15.58 -5.43
C PRO A 553 57.27 15.43 -5.43
N CYS A 554 57.97 16.46 -5.91
CA CYS A 554 59.43 16.45 -5.96
C CYS A 554 59.98 16.14 -4.57
N SER A 555 60.96 15.24 -4.46
CA SER A 555 61.50 14.79 -3.16
C SER A 555 62.09 15.91 -2.29
N ARG A 556 62.24 17.11 -2.84
CA ARG A 556 62.60 18.35 -2.15
C ARG A 556 61.74 19.49 -2.69
N THR A 557 61.20 20.33 -1.81
CA THR A 557 60.43 21.53 -2.18
C THR A 557 61.32 22.68 -2.69
N CYS A 558 62.64 22.62 -2.47
CA CYS A 558 63.61 23.57 -3.00
C CYS A 558 64.85 22.86 -3.56
N GLY A 559 65.41 23.41 -4.64
CA GLY A 559 66.58 22.88 -5.32
C GLY A 559 66.32 21.58 -6.09
N LYS A 560 67.42 20.90 -6.48
CA LYS A 560 67.37 19.67 -7.28
C LYS A 560 66.89 18.47 -6.45
N GLY A 561 65.73 17.94 -6.81
CA GLY A 561 65.15 16.71 -6.28
C GLY A 561 64.91 15.67 -7.37
N MET A 562 64.24 14.58 -6.99
CA MET A 562 63.80 13.54 -7.91
C MET A 562 62.31 13.26 -7.68
N GLN A 563 61.58 13.07 -8.76
CA GLN A 563 60.17 12.67 -8.75
C GLN A 563 60.02 11.34 -9.49
N SER A 564 59.15 10.48 -8.98
CA SER A 564 58.89 9.14 -9.53
C SER A 564 57.45 9.02 -9.98
N ARG A 565 57.18 8.07 -10.88
CA ARG A 565 55.82 7.71 -11.30
C ARG A 565 55.76 6.23 -11.62
N GLN A 566 54.59 5.63 -11.44
CA GLN A 566 54.38 4.26 -11.88
C GLN A 566 54.13 4.24 -13.38
N VAL A 567 54.73 3.27 -14.08
CA VAL A 567 54.57 3.07 -15.53
C VAL A 567 54.22 1.61 -15.76
N ALA A 568 53.11 1.35 -16.44
CA ALA A 568 52.60 0.02 -16.70
C ALA A 568 52.03 -0.09 -18.12
N CYS A 569 52.28 -1.22 -18.79
CA CYS A 569 51.56 -1.55 -20.01
C CYS A 569 50.14 -1.97 -19.66
N THR A 570 49.14 -1.34 -20.27
CA THR A 570 47.72 -1.67 -20.08
C THR A 570 47.06 -2.00 -21.40
N GLN A 571 46.26 -3.05 -21.43
CA GLN A 571 45.33 -3.34 -22.52
C GLN A 571 43.96 -2.78 -22.15
N GLN A 572 43.36 -2.06 -23.08
CA GLN A 572 41.98 -1.63 -22.97
C GLN A 572 41.07 -2.81 -23.33
N LEU A 573 40.19 -3.21 -22.42
CA LEU A 573 39.11 -4.16 -22.73
C LEU A 573 38.01 -3.43 -23.50
N SER A 574 37.13 -4.21 -24.15
CA SER A 574 35.96 -3.68 -24.87
C SER A 574 35.19 -2.67 -24.01
N ASN A 575 34.82 -3.04 -22.79
CA ASN A 575 34.11 -2.19 -21.81
C ASN A 575 34.88 -0.94 -21.30
N GLY A 576 36.06 -0.62 -21.83
CA GLY A 576 36.87 0.53 -21.43
C GLY A 576 37.73 0.31 -20.17
N THR A 577 37.62 -0.83 -19.51
CA THR A 577 38.45 -1.16 -18.33
C THR A 577 39.90 -1.40 -18.78
N LEU A 578 40.85 -0.78 -18.10
CA LEU A 578 42.28 -0.98 -18.34
C LEU A 578 42.81 -2.13 -17.48
N ILE A 579 43.15 -3.25 -18.10
CA ILE A 579 43.84 -4.37 -17.43
C ILE A 579 45.34 -4.29 -17.65
N ARG A 580 46.11 -4.85 -16.71
CA ARG A 580 47.58 -4.93 -16.83
C ARG A 580 47.96 -5.96 -17.90
N ALA A 581 48.63 -5.50 -18.96
CA ALA A 581 49.13 -6.34 -20.05
C ALA A 581 50.62 -6.67 -19.86
N ARG A 582 51.18 -7.55 -20.70
CA ARG A 582 52.62 -7.85 -20.64
C ARG A 582 53.38 -6.72 -21.34
N GLU A 583 54.54 -6.34 -20.79
CA GLU A 583 55.30 -5.18 -21.31
C GLU A 583 55.70 -5.30 -22.79
N ARG A 584 55.91 -6.54 -23.26
CA ARG A 584 56.17 -6.90 -24.67
C ARG A 584 55.00 -6.62 -25.63
N ASP A 585 53.78 -6.47 -25.11
CA ASP A 585 52.58 -6.30 -25.93
C ASP A 585 52.34 -4.81 -26.25
N CYS A 586 52.92 -3.87 -25.50
CA CYS A 586 52.85 -2.44 -25.78
C CYS A 586 53.90 -2.01 -26.82
N ALA A 587 53.46 -1.31 -27.86
CA ALA A 587 54.37 -0.73 -28.85
C ALA A 587 55.14 0.49 -28.28
N GLY A 588 56.42 0.61 -28.64
CA GLY A 588 57.29 1.74 -28.28
C GLY A 588 58.04 1.58 -26.95
N PRO A 589 59.08 2.40 -26.71
CA PRO A 589 59.94 2.31 -25.55
C PRO A 589 59.19 2.65 -24.25
N LYS A 590 59.47 1.88 -23.18
CA LYS A 590 58.89 2.08 -21.85
C LYS A 590 59.20 3.50 -21.31
N PRO A 591 58.18 4.31 -20.98
CA PRO A 591 58.40 5.64 -20.41
C PRO A 591 59.23 5.62 -19.13
N ALA A 592 60.06 6.64 -18.92
CA ALA A 592 60.86 6.78 -17.70
C ALA A 592 59.97 6.86 -16.45
N SER A 593 60.30 6.08 -15.42
CA SER A 593 59.62 6.04 -14.12
C SER A 593 60.22 7.00 -13.08
N ALA A 594 61.33 7.66 -13.38
CA ALA A 594 61.98 8.66 -12.54
C ALA A 594 62.49 9.83 -13.40
N GLN A 595 62.35 11.07 -12.91
CA GLN A 595 62.98 12.24 -13.52
C GLN A 595 63.48 13.23 -12.45
N ARG A 596 64.45 14.08 -12.82
CA ARG A 596 64.91 15.19 -11.98
C ARG A 596 63.84 16.28 -11.96
N CYS A 597 63.75 17.01 -10.84
CA CYS A 597 62.87 18.15 -10.66
C CYS A 597 63.62 19.26 -9.91
N GLU A 598 63.21 20.51 -10.14
CA GLU A 598 63.68 21.66 -9.36
C GLU A 598 62.48 22.27 -8.65
N GLY A 599 62.50 22.27 -7.31
CA GLY A 599 61.43 22.81 -6.48
C GLY A 599 61.37 24.33 -6.58
N GLN A 600 60.22 24.87 -7.00
CA GLN A 600 60.10 26.23 -7.52
C GLN A 600 59.73 27.30 -6.48
N ASP A 601 59.31 26.90 -5.26
CA ASP A 601 58.79 27.84 -4.26
C ASP A 601 59.37 27.60 -2.86
N CYS A 602 60.20 28.53 -2.41
CA CYS A 602 60.72 28.59 -1.03
C CYS A 602 59.70 29.26 -0.11
N MET A 603 58.51 28.64 0.02
CA MET A 603 57.41 29.13 0.85
C MET A 603 57.81 29.28 2.32
N THR A 604 58.11 30.51 2.75
CA THR A 604 58.30 30.87 4.17
C THR A 604 56.94 31.09 4.85
N VAL A 605 56.20 30.00 5.03
CA VAL A 605 54.81 30.02 5.52
C VAL A 605 54.75 29.91 7.04
N TRP A 606 53.80 30.64 7.64
CA TRP A 606 53.39 30.45 9.03
C TRP A 606 52.59 29.15 9.15
N GLU A 607 53.17 28.15 9.81
CA GLU A 607 52.51 26.90 10.14
C GLU A 607 51.67 27.10 11.41
N ALA A 608 50.34 27.06 11.26
CA ALA A 608 49.41 27.10 12.39
C ALA A 608 48.99 25.67 12.74
N GLY A 609 49.34 25.22 13.95
CA GLY A 609 48.90 23.95 14.50
C GLY A 609 47.41 23.92 14.81
N VAL A 610 46.94 22.74 15.21
CA VAL A 610 45.55 22.54 15.66
C VAL A 610 45.21 23.39 16.89
N TRP A 611 43.97 23.83 16.97
CA TRP A 611 43.44 24.49 18.16
C TRP A 611 43.34 23.50 19.33
N SER A 612 43.68 23.98 20.52
CA SER A 612 43.42 23.28 21.79
C SER A 612 41.92 23.11 22.01
N GLU A 613 41.57 22.26 22.97
CA GLU A 613 40.25 22.33 23.58
C GLU A 613 39.98 23.73 24.17
N CYS A 614 38.71 24.10 24.30
CA CYS A 614 38.32 25.34 24.96
C CYS A 614 38.74 25.31 26.43
N SER A 615 39.28 26.43 26.96
CA SER A 615 39.78 26.51 28.33
C SER A 615 38.74 26.22 29.42
N VAL A 616 37.45 26.27 29.08
CA VAL A 616 36.33 25.85 29.92
C VAL A 616 35.45 24.85 29.18
N LYS A 617 34.80 23.94 29.93
CA LYS A 617 33.76 23.01 29.44
C LYS A 617 32.32 23.48 29.76
N CYS A 618 32.20 24.70 30.26
CA CYS A 618 30.93 25.37 30.55
C CYS A 618 31.10 26.89 30.51
N GLY A 619 30.48 27.55 29.52
CA GLY A 619 30.53 29.00 29.33
C GLY A 619 31.57 29.44 28.29
N LYS A 620 31.93 30.73 28.35
CA LYS A 620 32.93 31.34 27.47
C LYS A 620 34.34 31.07 27.97
N GLY A 621 35.23 30.68 27.06
CA GLY A 621 36.65 30.49 27.29
C GLY A 621 37.46 30.91 26.07
N VAL A 622 38.72 30.50 26.04
CA VAL A 622 39.66 30.78 24.94
C VAL A 622 40.33 29.48 24.54
N ARG A 623 40.47 29.24 23.24
CA ARG A 623 41.27 28.16 22.67
C ARG A 623 42.56 28.73 22.09
N GLN A 624 43.66 27.98 22.21
CA GLN A 624 44.98 28.41 21.75
C GLN A 624 45.56 27.44 20.73
N ARG A 625 46.43 27.92 19.85
CA ARG A 625 47.20 27.07 18.91
C ARG A 625 48.63 27.55 18.81
N THR A 626 49.53 26.63 18.47
CA THR A 626 50.91 26.97 18.13
C THR A 626 50.98 27.58 16.73
N VAL A 627 51.71 28.68 16.57
CA VAL A 627 51.99 29.27 15.25
C VAL A 627 53.50 29.39 15.08
N ARG A 628 54.08 28.65 14.13
CA ARG A 628 55.53 28.55 13.93
C ARG A 628 55.92 29.07 12.55
N CYS A 629 57.00 29.84 12.50
CA CYS A 629 57.62 30.22 11.23
C CYS A 629 58.52 29.07 10.76
N THR A 630 58.24 28.51 9.59
CA THR A 630 58.99 27.38 9.01
C THR A 630 60.41 27.74 8.54
N ASN A 631 60.74 29.03 8.47
CA ASN A 631 62.05 29.54 8.04
C ASN A 631 63.10 29.48 9.17
N PRO A 632 64.23 28.75 9.01
CA PRO A 632 65.32 28.70 10.00
C PRO A 632 65.90 30.07 10.38
N ARG A 633 65.78 31.06 9.51
CA ARG A 633 66.27 32.45 9.72
C ARG A 633 65.20 33.40 10.27
N LYS A 634 64.04 32.89 10.74
CA LYS A 634 62.92 33.65 11.34
C LYS A 634 62.33 34.81 10.51
N LYS A 635 62.59 34.89 9.20
CA LYS A 635 62.06 35.92 8.30
C LYS A 635 60.69 35.53 7.71
N CYS A 636 59.67 35.34 8.55
CA CYS A 636 58.27 35.23 8.10
C CYS A 636 57.56 36.61 8.21
N VAL A 637 56.66 36.91 7.28
CA VAL A 637 56.00 38.23 7.18
C VAL A 637 54.96 38.38 8.30
N LEU A 638 55.13 39.34 9.21
CA LEU A 638 54.28 39.46 10.40
C LEU A 638 52.80 39.77 10.11
N SER A 639 52.48 40.48 9.02
CA SER A 639 51.10 40.80 8.64
C SER A 639 50.26 39.57 8.25
N THR A 640 50.90 38.45 7.92
CA THR A 640 50.22 37.18 7.58
C THR A 640 50.21 36.18 8.74
N ARG A 641 50.69 36.55 9.94
CA ARG A 641 50.74 35.64 11.11
C ARG A 641 49.32 35.29 11.57
N PRO A 642 48.92 34.01 11.57
CA PRO A 642 47.64 33.58 12.11
C PRO A 642 47.52 33.88 13.62
N ARG A 643 46.32 34.21 14.10
CA ARG A 643 46.06 34.45 15.53
C ARG A 643 46.32 33.17 16.35
N GLU A 644 46.99 33.30 17.49
CA GLU A 644 47.35 32.20 18.39
C GLU A 644 46.27 31.88 19.45
N ALA A 645 45.32 32.80 19.66
CA ALA A 645 44.21 32.64 20.59
C ALA A 645 42.90 33.11 19.94
N GLU A 646 41.79 32.45 20.29
CA GLU A 646 40.44 32.76 19.81
C GLU A 646 39.40 32.41 20.89
N ASP A 647 38.34 33.22 21.00
CA ASP A 647 37.24 32.97 21.93
C ASP A 647 36.44 31.72 21.52
N CYS A 648 36.00 30.95 22.51
CA CYS A 648 35.20 29.75 22.32
C CYS A 648 34.10 29.65 23.38
N GLU A 649 33.01 28.96 23.04
CA GLU A 649 31.92 28.68 23.98
C GLU A 649 31.66 27.17 23.98
N ASP A 650 31.74 26.55 25.16
CA ASP A 650 31.50 25.11 25.36
C ASP A 650 30.52 24.96 26.51
N TYR A 651 29.46 24.17 26.32
CA TYR A 651 28.41 23.93 27.31
C TYR A 651 28.31 22.45 27.74
N SER A 652 29.23 21.60 27.25
CA SER A 652 29.16 20.13 27.33
C SER A 652 29.15 19.55 28.76
N LYS A 653 29.69 20.25 29.76
CA LYS A 653 29.67 19.84 31.18
C LYS A 653 29.18 20.94 32.12
N CYS A 654 28.09 21.61 31.75
CA CYS A 654 27.49 22.67 32.55
C CYS A 654 26.67 22.21 33.77
N TYR A 655 26.14 20.98 33.76
CA TYR A 655 25.28 20.46 34.83
C TYR A 655 25.92 19.28 35.55
N LEU A 656 25.86 19.27 36.88
CA LEU A 656 26.46 18.24 37.74
C LEU A 656 25.48 17.78 38.82
N TRP A 657 25.51 16.49 39.16
CA TRP A 657 24.77 15.94 40.29
C TRP A 657 25.36 16.39 41.63
N ARG A 658 24.59 17.14 42.42
CA ARG A 658 24.87 17.34 43.85
C ARG A 658 24.09 16.33 44.69
N MET A 659 24.71 15.94 45.81
CA MET A 659 24.20 14.95 46.75
C MET A 659 24.03 15.62 48.12
N GLY A 660 22.89 15.42 48.76
CA GLY A 660 22.70 15.74 50.17
C GLY A 660 23.17 14.60 51.09
N ASP A 661 23.06 14.83 52.39
CA ASP A 661 23.45 13.88 53.42
C ASP A 661 22.58 12.62 53.45
N TRP A 662 23.12 11.56 54.05
CA TRP A 662 22.42 10.29 54.23
C TRP A 662 21.44 10.34 55.42
N SER A 663 20.23 9.81 55.21
CA SER A 663 19.23 9.64 56.26
C SER A 663 19.68 8.70 57.37
N LYS A 664 18.97 8.71 58.51
CA LYS A 664 19.06 7.61 59.50
C LYS A 664 18.70 6.26 58.83
N CYS A 665 19.21 5.16 59.41
CA CYS A 665 19.00 3.80 58.90
C CYS A 665 17.52 3.38 59.04
N SER A 666 17.03 2.56 58.10
CA SER A 666 15.62 2.15 58.01
C SER A 666 15.10 1.22 59.11
N ILE A 667 15.97 0.83 60.04
CA ILE A 667 15.73 -0.06 61.19
C ILE A 667 16.65 0.35 62.34
N THR A 668 16.42 -0.20 63.54
CA THR A 668 17.17 0.11 64.78
C THR A 668 18.33 -0.86 65.09
N CYS A 669 18.32 -2.07 64.53
CA CYS A 669 19.37 -3.09 64.68
C CYS A 669 19.43 -3.96 63.41
N GLY A 670 20.55 -4.61 63.11
CA GLY A 670 20.72 -5.47 61.92
C GLY A 670 20.98 -4.74 60.59
N LYS A 671 20.62 -5.36 59.45
CA LYS A 671 20.88 -4.84 58.09
C LYS A 671 19.71 -4.04 57.51
N GLY A 672 19.88 -2.73 57.32
CA GLY A 672 18.88 -1.83 56.74
C GLY A 672 19.40 -1.03 55.54
N MET A 673 18.68 0.03 55.16
CA MET A 673 19.08 0.97 54.11
C MET A 673 19.05 2.43 54.59
N GLN A 674 19.88 3.27 53.98
CA GLN A 674 19.84 4.74 54.07
C GLN A 674 19.51 5.32 52.69
N SER A 675 18.88 6.49 52.67
CA SER A 675 18.57 7.26 51.45
C SER A 675 19.17 8.67 51.53
N ARG A 676 19.46 9.29 50.39
CA ARG A 676 19.87 10.70 50.28
C ARG A 676 19.18 11.41 49.13
N VAL A 677 19.09 12.73 49.22
CA VAL A 677 18.59 13.58 48.13
C VAL A 677 19.68 13.77 47.08
N ILE A 678 19.32 13.67 45.80
CA ILE A 678 20.23 13.89 44.67
C ILE A 678 19.55 14.83 43.69
N GLN A 679 20.21 15.94 43.35
CA GLN A 679 19.67 17.00 42.51
C GLN A 679 20.70 17.40 41.45
N CYS A 680 20.23 17.56 40.21
CA CYS A 680 21.04 18.08 39.12
C CYS A 680 21.08 19.62 39.20
N MET A 681 22.28 20.20 39.25
CA MET A 681 22.48 21.64 39.44
C MET A 681 23.50 22.19 38.44
N HIS A 682 23.23 23.40 37.94
CA HIS A 682 24.14 24.09 37.03
C HIS A 682 25.40 24.58 37.78
N LYS A 683 26.58 24.27 37.25
CA LYS A 683 27.88 24.50 37.92
C LYS A 683 28.15 25.97 38.23
N VAL A 684 27.71 26.88 37.36
CA VAL A 684 28.02 28.33 37.45
C VAL A 684 26.88 29.13 38.10
N THR A 685 25.62 28.75 37.90
CA THR A 685 24.46 29.56 38.35
C THR A 685 23.71 28.96 39.54
N GLY A 686 24.07 27.77 40.00
CA GLY A 686 23.43 27.09 41.13
C GLY A 686 21.96 26.71 40.91
N ARG A 687 21.40 26.92 39.71
CA ARG A 687 20.01 26.60 39.40
C ARG A 687 19.80 25.09 39.26
N HIS A 688 18.63 24.62 39.67
CA HIS A 688 18.17 23.27 39.32
C HIS A 688 18.06 23.12 37.80
N GLY A 689 18.48 21.97 37.28
CA GLY A 689 18.40 21.63 35.86
C GLY A 689 18.14 20.13 35.67
N ASN A 690 17.93 19.73 34.42
CA ASN A 690 17.55 18.35 34.07
C ASN A 690 18.60 17.66 33.15
N GLU A 691 19.70 18.35 32.84
CA GLU A 691 20.66 17.99 31.76
C GLU A 691 21.92 17.27 32.28
N CYS A 692 21.90 16.72 33.50
CA CYS A 692 23.01 15.94 34.02
C CYS A 692 23.06 14.54 33.39
N PHE A 693 24.25 14.08 33.00
CA PHE A 693 24.45 12.74 32.45
C PHE A 693 23.95 11.64 33.39
N SER A 694 23.14 10.71 32.85
CA SER A 694 22.52 9.64 33.64
C SER A 694 23.52 8.56 34.09
N SER A 695 24.62 8.37 33.36
CA SER A 695 25.73 7.48 33.73
C SER A 695 26.51 7.96 34.95
N GLU A 696 26.62 9.28 35.14
CA GLU A 696 27.29 9.89 36.31
C GLU A 696 26.33 10.06 37.50
N LYS A 697 25.09 9.54 37.44
CA LYS A 697 24.07 9.70 38.49
C LYS A 697 24.43 8.88 39.73
N PRO A 698 24.69 9.49 40.90
CA PRO A 698 25.09 8.75 42.09
C PRO A 698 23.95 7.89 42.66
N ALA A 699 24.31 6.84 43.41
CA ALA A 699 23.33 6.00 44.08
C ALA A 699 22.53 6.79 45.14
N ALA A 700 21.19 6.76 45.04
CA ALA A 700 20.27 7.40 45.99
C ALA A 700 20.08 6.61 47.30
N TYR A 701 20.49 5.34 47.30
CA TYR A 701 20.33 4.39 48.41
C TYR A 701 21.64 3.65 48.69
N ARG A 702 21.89 3.28 49.95
CA ARG A 702 22.99 2.39 50.36
C ARG A 702 22.56 1.48 51.52
N PRO A 703 23.18 0.29 51.69
CA PRO A 703 22.98 -0.51 52.90
C PRO A 703 23.60 0.18 54.13
N CYS A 704 23.01 -0.06 55.30
CA CYS A 704 23.54 0.28 56.62
C CYS A 704 23.47 -0.96 57.52
N HIS A 705 24.53 -1.23 58.27
CA HIS A 705 24.58 -2.32 59.25
C HIS A 705 24.66 -1.71 60.65
N LEU A 706 23.70 -2.03 61.50
CA LEU A 706 23.66 -1.71 62.92
C LEU A 706 23.94 -2.99 63.74
N GLN A 707 24.11 -2.83 65.05
CA GLN A 707 24.40 -3.94 65.97
C GLN A 707 23.39 -5.10 65.83
N PRO A 708 23.79 -6.36 66.11
CA PRO A 708 22.88 -7.50 66.09
C PRO A 708 21.66 -7.27 66.99
N CYS A 709 20.47 -7.61 66.50
CA CYS A 709 19.25 -7.51 67.30
C CYS A 709 19.28 -8.56 68.43
N ASN A 710 19.05 -8.12 69.66
CA ASN A 710 18.96 -8.99 70.84
C ASN A 710 17.49 -9.14 71.28
N GLU A 711 17.12 -10.27 71.90
CA GLU A 711 15.73 -10.75 72.01
C GLU A 711 14.75 -9.82 72.76
N LYS A 712 15.25 -8.80 73.47
CA LYS A 712 14.42 -7.81 74.18
C LYS A 712 14.17 -6.51 73.40
N ILE A 713 14.59 -6.41 72.14
CA ILE A 713 14.26 -5.29 71.24
C ILE A 713 13.47 -5.84 70.04
N ASN A 714 12.22 -5.40 69.90
CA ASN A 714 11.29 -5.97 68.92
C ASN A 714 11.77 -5.69 67.47
N VAL A 715 12.15 -6.76 66.77
CA VAL A 715 12.87 -6.73 65.48
C VAL A 715 12.04 -6.12 64.33
N ASN A 716 10.73 -5.97 64.52
CA ASN A 716 9.78 -5.72 63.44
C ASN A 716 9.36 -4.25 63.26
N THR A 717 9.79 -3.30 64.10
CA THR A 717 9.25 -1.93 64.04
C THR A 717 9.82 -1.12 62.87
N ILE A 718 8.95 -0.66 61.96
CA ILE A 718 9.33 0.13 60.78
C ILE A 718 9.68 1.58 61.17
N THR A 719 10.94 1.98 61.03
CA THR A 719 11.35 3.39 61.27
C THR A 719 11.18 4.30 60.05
N SER A 720 11.17 3.74 58.84
CA SER A 720 10.92 4.47 57.60
C SER A 720 10.13 3.61 56.59
N PRO A 721 8.83 3.89 56.38
CA PRO A 721 7.98 3.13 55.46
C PRO A 721 8.49 3.14 54.02
N ARG A 722 9.09 4.26 53.61
CA ARG A 722 9.63 4.46 52.25
C ARG A 722 10.84 3.57 51.98
N LEU A 723 11.61 3.21 53.01
CA LEU A 723 12.75 2.29 52.90
C LEU A 723 12.31 0.84 53.07
N ALA A 724 11.36 0.54 53.97
CA ALA A 724 10.77 -0.81 54.10
C ALA A 724 10.15 -1.31 52.78
N ALA A 725 9.48 -0.43 52.04
CA ALA A 725 8.92 -0.71 50.71
C ALA A 725 9.96 -1.02 49.61
N LEU A 726 11.24 -0.66 49.83
CA LEU A 726 12.38 -0.91 48.94
C LEU A 726 13.13 -2.19 49.33
N THR A 727 13.22 -2.50 50.62
CA THR A 727 13.83 -3.75 51.12
C THR A 727 12.99 -4.98 50.81
N PHE A 728 11.66 -4.87 50.80
CA PHE A 728 10.74 -5.99 50.55
C PHE A 728 9.82 -5.72 49.34
N LYS A 729 9.85 -6.65 48.38
CA LYS A 729 9.05 -6.58 47.15
C LYS A 729 7.61 -7.00 47.46
N CYS A 730 6.68 -6.05 47.41
CA CYS A 730 5.25 -6.32 47.59
C CYS A 730 4.69 -7.14 46.43
N LEU A 731 3.95 -8.21 46.74
CA LEU A 731 3.36 -9.16 45.79
C LEU A 731 1.81 -9.17 45.85
N GLY A 732 1.22 -8.13 46.46
CA GLY A 732 -0.21 -8.04 46.77
C GLY A 732 -0.54 -8.38 48.23
N ASP A 733 -1.74 -8.00 48.68
CA ASP A 733 -2.25 -8.35 50.01
C ASP A 733 -2.65 -9.83 50.08
N GLN A 734 -2.03 -10.59 51.00
CA GLN A 734 -2.30 -12.02 51.17
C GLN A 734 -3.67 -12.31 51.78
N TRP A 735 -4.17 -11.41 52.64
CA TRP A 735 -5.45 -11.58 53.35
C TRP A 735 -6.32 -10.31 53.29
N PRO A 736 -6.88 -9.94 52.12
CA PRO A 736 -7.50 -8.62 51.89
C PRO A 736 -8.54 -8.19 52.95
N VAL A 737 -9.38 -9.14 53.40
CA VAL A 737 -10.41 -8.90 54.43
C VAL A 737 -9.79 -8.55 55.79
N TYR A 738 -8.77 -9.30 56.23
CA TYR A 738 -8.06 -9.03 57.48
C TYR A 738 -7.16 -7.79 57.38
N CYS A 739 -6.56 -7.52 56.22
CA CYS A 739 -5.69 -6.37 56.01
C CYS A 739 -6.42 -5.03 56.27
N ARG A 740 -7.71 -4.95 55.96
CA ARG A 740 -8.56 -3.80 56.34
C ARG A 740 -8.57 -3.55 57.85
N VAL A 741 -8.71 -4.61 58.66
CA VAL A 741 -8.68 -4.54 60.14
C VAL A 741 -7.27 -4.20 60.66
N ILE A 742 -6.21 -4.74 60.04
CA ILE A 742 -4.81 -4.41 60.34
C ILE A 742 -4.54 -2.91 60.17
N ARG A 743 -5.08 -2.29 59.11
CA ARG A 743 -5.01 -0.84 58.89
C ARG A 743 -5.78 -0.08 59.98
N GLU A 744 -7.03 -0.45 60.24
CA GLU A 744 -7.91 0.22 61.21
C GLU A 744 -7.36 0.17 62.64
N LYS A 745 -6.61 -0.89 62.99
CA LYS A 745 -5.92 -1.03 64.29
C LYS A 745 -4.49 -0.45 64.32
N ASN A 746 -4.06 0.30 63.30
CA ASN A 746 -2.70 0.86 63.15
C ASN A 746 -1.54 -0.18 63.19
N LEU A 747 -1.81 -1.47 62.95
CA LEU A 747 -0.83 -2.56 63.12
C LEU A 747 0.23 -2.64 62.01
N CYS A 748 0.08 -1.85 60.94
CA CYS A 748 1.04 -1.70 59.84
C CYS A 748 2.45 -1.21 60.25
N GLN A 749 2.67 -0.85 61.51
CA GLN A 749 3.99 -0.49 62.05
C GLN A 749 4.89 -1.70 62.35
N ASP A 750 4.31 -2.90 62.45
CA ASP A 750 5.04 -4.15 62.57
C ASP A 750 5.25 -4.78 61.18
N MET A 751 6.50 -5.10 60.84
CA MET A 751 6.92 -5.74 59.60
C MET A 751 6.17 -7.03 59.27
N ARG A 752 5.74 -7.82 60.26
CA ARG A 752 4.99 -9.07 60.03
C ARG A 752 3.64 -8.81 59.38
N TRP A 753 2.96 -7.73 59.78
CA TRP A 753 1.73 -7.28 59.17
C TRP A 753 1.99 -6.57 57.84
N TYR A 754 3.04 -5.75 57.76
CA TYR A 754 3.44 -5.08 56.52
C TYR A 754 3.79 -6.07 55.37
N GLN A 755 4.39 -7.22 55.68
CA GLN A 755 4.71 -8.24 54.68
C GLN A 755 3.48 -8.97 54.13
N ARG A 756 2.43 -9.16 54.95
CA ARG A 756 1.21 -9.88 54.56
C ARG A 756 0.12 -8.98 54.00
N CYS A 757 0.17 -7.69 54.33
CA CYS A 757 -0.79 -6.65 53.93
C CYS A 757 -0.06 -5.46 53.28
N CYS A 758 0.80 -5.74 52.30
CA CYS A 758 1.76 -4.77 51.78
C CYS A 758 1.15 -3.65 50.94
N GLU A 759 0.00 -3.83 50.31
CA GLU A 759 -0.72 -2.77 49.59
C GLU A 759 -1.51 -1.93 50.59
N THR A 760 -2.37 -2.55 51.40
CA THR A 760 -3.15 -1.85 52.43
C THR A 760 -2.28 -1.06 53.41
N CYS A 761 -1.10 -1.57 53.78
CA CYS A 761 -0.16 -0.85 54.63
C CYS A 761 0.67 0.22 53.89
N ARG A 762 0.89 0.12 52.57
CA ARG A 762 1.47 1.21 51.77
C ARG A 762 0.51 2.41 51.71
N ASP A 763 -0.77 2.16 51.47
CA ASP A 763 -1.80 3.20 51.44
C ASP A 763 -1.95 3.91 52.79
N PHE A 764 -1.95 3.16 53.89
CA PHE A 764 -1.96 3.69 55.25
C PHE A 764 -0.83 4.72 55.49
N TYR A 765 0.38 4.43 55.02
CA TYR A 765 1.51 5.35 55.17
C TYR A 765 1.47 6.53 54.18
N ALA A 766 0.93 6.34 52.98
CA ALA A 766 0.69 7.44 52.03
C ALA A 766 -0.27 8.49 52.62
N GLN A 767 -1.38 8.03 53.23
CA GLN A 767 -2.34 8.90 53.90
C GLN A 767 -1.74 9.63 55.12
N LYS A 768 -0.95 8.95 55.96
CA LYS A 768 -0.27 9.62 57.10
C LYS A 768 0.83 10.61 56.70
N LEU A 769 1.40 10.49 55.51
CA LEU A 769 2.34 11.48 54.97
C LEU A 769 1.62 12.75 54.49
N GLN A 770 0.41 12.63 53.93
CA GLN A 770 -0.40 13.78 53.53
C GLN A 770 -0.94 14.60 54.72
N GLN A 771 -1.16 13.97 55.88
CA GLN A 771 -1.59 14.64 57.11
C GLN A 771 -0.45 15.34 57.90
N LYS A 772 0.79 15.28 57.40
CA LYS A 772 1.98 15.94 58.01
C LYS A 772 2.70 16.90 57.05
N SER A 773 2.06 17.22 55.94
CA SER A 773 2.43 18.30 55.00
C SER A 773 1.43 19.45 55.12
#